data_AF-A0A2Z6V2A1-F1
#
_entry.id   AF-A0A2Z6V2A1-F1
#
_cell.length_a   1.000
_cell.length_b   1.000
_cell.length_c   1.000
_cell.angle_alpha   90.00
_cell.angle_beta   90.00
_cell.angle_gamma   90.00
#
_symmetry.space_group_name_H-M   'P 1'
#
loop_
_entity.id
_entity.type
_entity.pdbx_description
1 polymer ?
#
loop_
_entity_poly.entity_id
_entity_poly.type
_entity_poly.pdbx_seq_one_letter_code
_entity_poly.pdbx_strand_id
1 'polypeptide(L)'
;MNLWATVELIRNSGFFDERFYLSQNPDALDTDFTLVEHYLHYGAERSLDPSPLFDTPYYLAMNPDVIRSGIHPLVHYLTVGMAGGRLPKSPIPARELTEISGRPKLIAFYLPQFHPIPENDEWWGKGFTEWTNVTAATPMFPGHYQPRLPSELGFYDLRLAEIYPQQVALAREYGIDGFCYYYYWFNGRRILERPLQNAVERHDVDFPFCICWANESWSRRWDGRDREILLAQDHTLEGDNRFILDVLPLLQDQHYLKVDGKPILLVYRPELLANALVTAEVWRRAAEKAGLPGLHLCAVQFEIADPRSLGFDALVEFPPHFFPAYDITRSVPGLDPNFQGLVRDYYTGMLKGLERPAPNFPFYRGAMLAWDNTARRRHGSLIYHYSSPQAYRQWLRHLILQASENAGGGESLVFINAWNEWAEGAVLEPSLRDGRAYLEATRDAVEENISTAYIDRVAYERYRQAIQEECRLIGTPNGQRGAITTRPKVEWVSPRADLALTAETARYRILFFYDRSQTPFQLAEDIQHALAPADGVVCYILLCGQGQAGEEPPEWALAFDLETLTCEGLSRSEAIGKTLEDIAGRSIDLALGYTLLPGDLARSLHSIGIPILTVLDELPAIGETFADSSLLTELGEVSERIVVTSEMMRQKLTEKDICTSNERITVIYPGIRSDLGEQSSEQYPSVLAEFNFPPDSFLVLANGPIAPRGGADLIVPIVREVFSHLGTEKFRFLWIGEEQDDSLFRNWCEHDLATLGLSDRVIFTGSRPTLLPYLEAADVFLLPAREDHFSRIGLEAMYKGLPVLAFEGGGLSEVLSPDAGVLVPYLNTQMMVQKLRQLYEEPIWRSALGERAMTKARSECGWFRYRRNLLNLLRRNYRIDLSEETVRK
;
A
#
# COMPACT_ATOMS: atom_id res chain seq x y z
N MET A 1 -9.98 27.45 -13.88
CA MET A 1 -10.61 27.74 -12.57
C MET A 1 -10.88 29.24 -12.48
N ASN A 2 -12.00 29.67 -11.90
CA ASN A 2 -12.29 31.10 -11.67
C ASN A 2 -11.72 31.54 -10.30
N LEU A 3 -11.51 32.85 -10.08
CA LEU A 3 -10.85 33.36 -8.87
C LEU A 3 -11.53 32.88 -7.57
N TRP A 4 -12.86 32.84 -7.55
CA TRP A 4 -13.63 32.37 -6.40
C TRP A 4 -13.36 30.89 -6.07
N ALA A 5 -13.39 30.01 -7.08
CA ALA A 5 -13.09 28.58 -6.89
C ALA A 5 -11.62 28.36 -6.47
N THR A 6 -10.69 29.18 -6.97
CA THR A 6 -9.29 29.14 -6.54
C THR A 6 -9.12 29.56 -5.07
N VAL A 7 -9.85 30.58 -4.62
CA VAL A 7 -9.85 31.05 -3.23
C VAL A 7 -10.44 29.98 -2.30
N GLU A 8 -11.56 29.39 -2.67
CA GLU A 8 -12.19 28.30 -1.89
C GLU A 8 -11.33 27.04 -1.84
N LEU A 9 -10.69 26.66 -2.95
CA LEU A 9 -9.72 25.56 -2.98
C LEU A 9 -8.59 25.78 -1.96
N ILE A 10 -8.03 26.99 -1.91
CA ILE A 10 -6.94 27.31 -0.97
C ILE A 10 -7.45 27.34 0.48
N ARG A 11 -8.61 27.96 0.76
CA ARG A 11 -9.18 28.02 2.12
C ARG A 11 -9.45 26.64 2.69
N ASN A 12 -10.01 25.75 1.89
CA ASN A 12 -10.46 24.43 2.34
C ASN A 12 -9.36 23.37 2.27
N SER A 13 -8.18 23.70 1.73
CA SER A 13 -7.07 22.77 1.60
C SER A 13 -6.33 22.44 2.90
N GLY A 14 -6.48 23.28 3.94
CA GLY A 14 -5.62 23.22 5.14
C GLY A 14 -4.18 23.68 4.91
N PHE A 15 -3.81 24.09 3.69
CA PHE A 15 -2.49 24.62 3.35
C PHE A 15 -2.41 26.16 3.38
N PHE A 16 -3.44 26.84 3.90
CA PHE A 16 -3.44 28.28 4.15
C PHE A 16 -3.79 28.57 5.62
N ASP A 17 -2.84 29.14 6.35
CA ASP A 17 -2.97 29.56 7.74
C ASP A 17 -2.93 31.10 7.81
N GLU A 18 -4.08 31.70 8.09
CA GLU A 18 -4.24 33.16 8.13
C GLU A 18 -3.34 33.84 9.18
N ARG A 19 -3.14 33.21 10.34
CA ARG A 19 -2.31 33.76 11.42
C ARG A 19 -0.84 33.70 11.04
N PHE A 20 -0.41 32.58 10.47
CA PHE A 20 0.95 32.40 9.98
C PHE A 20 1.26 33.33 8.82
N TYR A 21 0.36 33.45 7.85
CA TYR A 21 0.53 34.32 6.70
C TYR A 21 0.60 35.81 7.11
N LEU A 22 -0.27 36.24 8.04
CA LEU A 22 -0.21 37.59 8.61
C LEU A 22 1.07 37.88 9.40
N SER A 23 1.62 36.88 10.08
CA SER A 23 2.88 37.05 10.84
C SER A 23 4.07 37.42 9.93
N GLN A 24 4.02 36.99 8.66
CA GLN A 24 5.03 37.27 7.66
C GLN A 24 4.73 38.55 6.84
N ASN A 25 3.48 38.99 6.82
CA ASN A 25 3.05 40.14 6.02
C ASN A 25 1.86 40.89 6.67
N PRO A 26 2.12 41.70 7.72
CA PRO A 26 1.08 42.41 8.47
C PRO A 26 0.28 43.40 7.60
N ASP A 27 0.93 43.99 6.60
CA ASP A 27 0.37 45.00 5.70
C ASP A 27 -0.72 44.45 4.76
N ALA A 28 -0.94 43.13 4.73
CA ALA A 28 -2.04 42.52 3.97
C ALA A 28 -3.43 43.02 4.40
N LEU A 29 -3.56 43.45 5.66
CA LEU A 29 -4.81 43.97 6.24
C LEU A 29 -5.20 45.37 5.73
N ASP A 30 -4.23 46.10 5.16
CA ASP A 30 -4.45 47.45 4.63
C ASP A 30 -4.92 47.44 3.16
N THR A 31 -5.28 46.27 2.63
CA THR A 31 -5.73 46.07 1.24
C THR A 31 -7.20 45.65 1.19
N ASP A 32 -7.86 45.89 0.05
CA ASP A 32 -9.24 45.46 -0.19
C ASP A 32 -9.37 43.94 -0.48
N PHE A 33 -8.26 43.18 -0.43
CA PHE A 33 -8.23 41.73 -0.69
C PHE A 33 -8.37 40.94 0.61
N THR A 34 -9.07 39.79 0.55
CA THR A 34 -8.95 38.80 1.62
C THR A 34 -7.53 38.22 1.67
N LEU A 35 -7.10 37.62 2.79
CA LEU A 35 -5.72 37.13 2.94
C LEU A 35 -5.33 36.08 1.89
N VAL A 36 -6.27 35.23 1.48
CA VAL A 36 -6.07 34.24 0.41
C VAL A 36 -5.96 34.92 -0.95
N GLU A 37 -6.79 35.92 -1.24
CA GLU A 37 -6.68 36.71 -2.47
C GLU A 37 -5.37 37.51 -2.49
N HIS A 38 -4.96 38.06 -1.35
CA HIS A 38 -3.66 38.72 -1.22
C HIS A 38 -2.52 37.73 -1.50
N TYR A 39 -2.61 36.48 -1.02
CA TYR A 39 -1.61 35.47 -1.33
C TYR A 39 -1.56 35.14 -2.83
N LEU A 40 -2.73 34.95 -3.45
CA LEU A 40 -2.87 34.70 -4.88
C LEU A 40 -2.34 35.83 -5.76
N HIS A 41 -2.54 37.08 -5.34
CA HIS A 41 -2.14 38.27 -6.10
C HIS A 41 -0.71 38.73 -5.82
N TYR A 42 -0.22 38.55 -4.59
CA TYR A 42 1.05 39.14 -4.15
C TYR A 42 1.92 38.18 -3.34
N GLY A 43 1.33 37.27 -2.56
CA GLY A 43 2.08 36.47 -1.59
C GLY A 43 3.02 35.48 -2.23
N ALA A 44 2.57 34.69 -3.21
CA ALA A 44 3.46 33.79 -3.93
C ALA A 44 4.55 34.55 -4.72
N GLU A 45 4.23 35.73 -5.25
CA GLU A 45 5.23 36.58 -5.91
C GLU A 45 6.27 37.15 -4.94
N ARG A 46 5.88 37.38 -3.69
CA ARG A 46 6.77 37.87 -2.63
C ARG A 46 7.47 36.74 -1.88
N SER A 47 7.38 35.49 -2.36
CA SER A 47 7.99 34.33 -1.70
C SER A 47 7.49 34.16 -0.27
N LEU A 48 6.19 34.40 -0.04
CA LEU A 48 5.52 34.18 1.23
C LEU A 48 4.91 32.78 1.27
N ASP A 49 4.97 32.15 2.44
CA ASP A 49 4.41 30.82 2.65
C ASP A 49 2.97 30.93 3.13
N PRO A 50 2.02 30.23 2.49
CA PRO A 50 0.61 30.29 2.88
C PRO A 50 0.36 29.58 4.20
N SER A 51 1.19 28.60 4.58
CA SER A 51 1.13 27.89 5.85
C SER A 51 2.48 27.23 6.16
N PRO A 52 2.72 26.75 7.40
CA PRO A 52 3.89 25.93 7.72
C PRO A 52 3.96 24.58 6.96
N LEU A 53 2.89 24.22 6.24
CA LEU A 53 2.77 22.99 5.48
C LEU A 53 3.17 23.15 4.00
N PHE A 54 3.36 24.39 3.54
CA PHE A 54 3.69 24.68 2.15
C PHE A 54 4.80 25.73 2.08
N ASP A 55 5.93 25.34 1.49
CA ASP A 55 7.07 26.23 1.27
C ASP A 55 7.01 26.70 -0.20
N THR A 56 6.57 27.92 -0.40
CA THR A 56 6.33 28.47 -1.74
C THR A 56 7.63 28.57 -2.55
N PRO A 57 8.74 29.08 -2.00
CA PRO A 57 10.05 29.02 -2.64
C PRO A 57 10.47 27.60 -3.04
N TYR A 58 10.39 26.63 -2.11
CA TYR A 58 10.76 25.24 -2.35
C TYR A 58 9.92 24.65 -3.48
N TYR A 59 8.61 24.84 -3.41
CA TYR A 59 7.71 24.27 -4.38
C TYR A 59 7.98 24.80 -5.78
N LEU A 60 8.26 26.09 -5.93
CA LEU A 60 8.56 26.71 -7.21
C LEU A 60 9.96 26.34 -7.73
N ALA A 61 10.96 26.25 -6.85
CA ALA A 61 12.32 25.82 -7.21
C ALA A 61 12.35 24.36 -7.71
N MET A 62 11.61 23.49 -7.03
CA MET A 62 11.53 22.06 -7.37
C MET A 62 10.63 21.77 -8.57
N ASN A 63 9.80 22.74 -9.01
CA ASN A 63 8.81 22.55 -10.06
C ASN A 63 8.85 23.68 -11.12
N PRO A 64 9.91 23.77 -11.95
CA PRO A 64 10.12 24.87 -12.90
C PRO A 64 9.04 24.97 -14.00
N ASP A 65 8.33 23.88 -14.27
CA ASP A 65 7.18 23.82 -15.17
C ASP A 65 5.95 24.59 -14.66
N VAL A 66 5.79 24.67 -13.33
CA VAL A 66 4.70 25.45 -12.69
C VAL A 66 4.88 26.93 -12.97
N ILE A 67 6.12 27.42 -12.88
CA ILE A 67 6.47 28.81 -13.21
C ILE A 67 6.19 29.10 -14.69
N ARG A 68 6.59 28.19 -15.59
CA ARG A 68 6.37 28.35 -17.04
C ARG A 68 4.90 28.33 -17.43
N SER A 69 4.08 27.55 -16.73
CA SER A 69 2.63 27.50 -16.96
C SER A 69 1.88 28.72 -16.41
N GLY A 70 2.50 29.49 -15.52
CA GLY A 70 1.87 30.62 -14.82
C GLY A 70 0.77 30.19 -13.83
N ILE A 71 0.67 28.89 -13.51
CA ILE A 71 -0.27 28.38 -12.52
C ILE A 71 0.28 28.69 -11.13
N HIS A 72 -0.60 29.14 -10.23
CA HIS A 72 -0.23 29.47 -8.86
C HIS A 72 0.33 28.24 -8.11
N PRO A 73 1.47 28.32 -7.39
CA PRO A 73 2.18 27.17 -6.81
C PRO A 73 1.32 26.28 -5.91
N LEU A 74 0.66 26.88 -4.92
CA LEU A 74 -0.22 26.12 -4.02
C LEU A 74 -1.39 25.48 -4.79
N VAL A 75 -1.94 26.17 -5.78
CA VAL A 75 -3.04 25.62 -6.61
C VAL A 75 -2.53 24.43 -7.39
N HIS A 76 -1.36 24.56 -8.04
CA HIS A 76 -0.74 23.46 -8.77
C HIS A 76 -0.47 22.26 -7.87
N TYR A 77 0.03 22.47 -6.66
CA TYR A 77 0.20 21.38 -5.69
C TYR A 77 -1.10 20.68 -5.37
N LEU A 78 -2.15 21.45 -5.04
CA LEU A 78 -3.44 20.91 -4.65
C LEU A 78 -4.16 20.19 -5.80
N THR A 79 -3.90 20.57 -7.05
CA THR A 79 -4.59 19.98 -8.22
C THR A 79 -3.79 18.90 -8.94
N VAL A 80 -2.46 19.01 -8.97
CA VAL A 80 -1.59 18.15 -9.79
C VAL A 80 -0.42 17.61 -8.98
N GLY A 81 0.24 18.46 -8.20
CA GLY A 81 1.51 18.11 -7.61
C GLY A 81 1.44 17.06 -6.51
N MET A 82 0.40 17.09 -5.68
CA MET A 82 0.18 16.10 -4.64
C MET A 82 0.02 14.70 -5.24
N ALA A 83 -0.78 14.55 -6.30
CA ALA A 83 -0.98 13.28 -7.00
C ALA A 83 0.26 12.83 -7.81
N GLY A 84 1.05 13.79 -8.30
CA GLY A 84 2.32 13.53 -9.00
C GLY A 84 3.51 13.26 -8.06
N GLY A 85 3.30 13.15 -6.75
CA GLY A 85 4.36 12.91 -5.76
C GLY A 85 5.31 14.10 -5.57
N ARG A 86 4.92 15.31 -6.00
CA ARG A 86 5.68 16.54 -5.75
C ARG A 86 5.51 16.91 -4.28
N LEU A 87 6.58 17.35 -3.63
CA LEU A 87 6.55 17.67 -2.22
C LEU A 87 6.09 19.14 -2.03
N PRO A 88 5.15 19.44 -1.12
CA PRO A 88 4.68 20.82 -0.89
C PRO A 88 5.68 21.68 -0.11
N LYS A 89 6.57 21.01 0.62
CA LYS A 89 7.63 21.58 1.44
C LYS A 89 8.73 20.54 1.57
N SER A 90 9.92 20.97 1.96
CA SER A 90 11.00 20.05 2.29
C SER A 90 10.55 19.06 3.39
N PRO A 91 10.67 17.74 3.19
CA PRO A 91 10.38 16.73 4.22
C PRO A 91 11.46 16.72 5.32
N ILE A 92 12.59 17.39 5.05
CA ILE A 92 13.64 17.67 6.02
C ILE A 92 13.29 19.00 6.71
N PRO A 93 13.09 19.03 8.04
CA PRO A 93 12.86 20.26 8.77
C PRO A 93 13.96 21.29 8.48
N ALA A 94 13.60 22.56 8.32
CA ALA A 94 14.56 23.65 8.19
C ALA A 94 15.39 23.74 9.48
N ARG A 95 16.55 23.10 9.49
CA ARG A 95 17.56 23.28 10.54
C ARG A 95 18.54 24.34 10.05
N GLU A 96 18.84 25.32 10.90
CA GLU A 96 20.05 26.12 10.73
C GLU A 96 21.22 25.14 10.83
N LEU A 97 21.88 24.90 9.69
CA LEU A 97 23.12 24.14 9.66
C LEU A 97 24.17 24.96 10.39
N THR A 98 24.41 24.63 11.66
CA THR A 98 25.74 24.84 12.23
C THR A 98 26.71 24.03 11.38
N GLU A 99 27.83 24.63 10.96
CA GLU A 99 28.87 24.02 10.15
C GLU A 99 29.04 22.53 10.50
N ILE A 100 28.58 21.65 9.61
CA ILE A 100 28.74 20.21 9.77
C ILE A 100 30.22 19.92 9.55
N SER A 101 30.92 19.48 10.60
CA SER A 101 32.30 19.04 10.44
C SER A 101 32.34 17.63 9.84
N GLY A 102 32.71 17.53 8.56
CA GLY A 102 32.94 16.27 7.86
C GLY A 102 31.65 15.60 7.35
N ARG A 103 31.50 15.52 6.02
CA ARG A 103 30.41 14.76 5.38
C ARG A 103 30.72 13.25 5.39
N PRO A 104 29.71 12.37 5.50
CA PRO A 104 29.91 10.94 5.30
C PRO A 104 30.41 10.66 3.88
N LYS A 105 31.17 9.56 3.74
CA LYS A 105 31.56 9.03 2.44
C LYS A 105 30.38 8.28 1.83
N LEU A 106 30.05 8.56 0.58
CA LEU A 106 29.02 7.86 -0.19
C LEU A 106 29.62 6.66 -0.90
N ILE A 107 29.16 5.46 -0.54
CA ILE A 107 29.67 4.20 -1.09
C ILE A 107 28.58 3.52 -1.91
N ALA A 108 28.80 3.34 -3.21
CA ALA A 108 27.85 2.66 -4.09
C ALA A 108 28.21 1.18 -4.29
N PHE A 109 27.24 0.28 -4.18
CA PHE A 109 27.47 -1.14 -4.52
C PHE A 109 27.73 -1.32 -6.01
N TYR A 110 28.70 -2.16 -6.37
CA TYR A 110 29.16 -2.35 -7.75
C TYR A 110 28.95 -3.79 -8.20
N LEU A 111 28.15 -3.98 -9.26
CA LEU A 111 27.89 -5.28 -9.86
C LEU A 111 28.96 -5.62 -10.91
N PRO A 112 29.72 -6.72 -10.75
CA PRO A 112 30.79 -7.06 -11.67
C PRO A 112 30.32 -7.83 -12.92
N GLN A 113 29.02 -8.07 -13.13
CA GLN A 113 28.50 -9.07 -14.08
C GLN A 113 28.44 -8.62 -15.56
N PHE A 114 28.66 -7.35 -15.90
CA PHE A 114 28.56 -6.84 -17.28
C PHE A 114 29.78 -7.19 -18.16
N HIS A 115 30.20 -8.45 -18.14
CA HIS A 115 31.18 -9.03 -19.05
C HIS A 115 31.01 -10.56 -19.14
N PRO A 116 31.36 -11.19 -20.27
CA PRO A 116 31.24 -12.63 -20.41
C PRO A 116 32.35 -13.35 -19.64
N ILE A 117 31.99 -14.46 -19.02
CA ILE A 117 32.89 -15.40 -18.33
C ILE A 117 32.56 -16.83 -18.79
N PRO A 118 33.52 -17.77 -18.76
CA PRO A 118 33.29 -19.15 -19.20
C PRO A 118 32.09 -19.84 -18.54
N GLU A 119 31.87 -19.58 -17.25
CA GLU A 119 30.78 -20.15 -16.47
C GLU A 119 29.41 -19.66 -16.95
N ASN A 120 29.26 -18.36 -17.18
CA ASN A 120 28.03 -17.80 -17.73
C ASN A 120 27.77 -18.28 -19.16
N ASP A 121 28.82 -18.42 -19.97
CA ASP A 121 28.71 -18.96 -21.33
C ASP A 121 28.18 -20.40 -21.33
N GLU A 122 28.61 -21.22 -20.36
CA GLU A 122 28.16 -22.58 -20.16
C GLU A 122 26.69 -22.65 -19.70
N TRP A 123 26.29 -21.77 -18.78
CA TRP A 123 24.96 -21.84 -18.16
C TRP A 123 23.86 -21.14 -18.95
N TRP A 124 24.19 -20.02 -19.59
CA TRP A 124 23.23 -19.09 -20.20
C TRP A 124 23.41 -18.92 -21.71
N GLY A 125 24.47 -19.48 -22.27
CA GLY A 125 24.80 -19.42 -23.69
C GLY A 125 25.96 -18.47 -23.98
N LYS A 126 26.65 -18.77 -25.09
CA LYS A 126 27.89 -18.08 -25.48
C LYS A 126 27.71 -16.56 -25.60
N GLY A 127 28.55 -15.80 -24.90
CA GLY A 127 28.57 -14.35 -24.90
C GLY A 127 27.58 -13.71 -23.92
N PHE A 128 27.03 -14.47 -22.98
CA PHE A 128 26.04 -13.94 -22.04
C PHE A 128 26.63 -12.85 -21.14
N THR A 129 25.89 -11.75 -21.04
CA THR A 129 26.04 -10.69 -20.03
C THR A 129 24.65 -10.25 -19.59
N GLU A 130 24.54 -9.52 -18.47
CA GLU A 130 23.26 -8.98 -18.00
C GLU A 130 22.58 -8.05 -19.03
N TRP A 131 23.33 -7.48 -19.98
CA TRP A 131 22.75 -6.74 -21.11
C TRP A 131 21.74 -7.56 -21.92
N THR A 132 21.91 -8.88 -21.97
CA THR A 132 20.97 -9.81 -22.63
C THR A 132 19.58 -9.74 -21.98
N ASN A 133 19.53 -9.69 -20.65
CA ASN A 133 18.28 -9.60 -19.89
C ASN A 133 17.70 -8.19 -19.98
N VAL A 134 18.55 -7.17 -19.80
CA VAL A 134 18.15 -5.75 -19.84
C VAL A 134 17.49 -5.39 -21.16
N THR A 135 18.08 -5.79 -22.29
CA THR A 135 17.55 -5.49 -23.62
C THR A 135 16.30 -6.29 -24.00
N ALA A 136 16.10 -7.46 -23.39
CA ALA A 136 14.94 -8.32 -23.63
C ALA A 136 13.73 -7.97 -22.73
N ALA A 137 13.90 -7.07 -21.76
CA ALA A 137 12.84 -6.68 -20.85
C ALA A 137 11.71 -5.94 -21.58
N THR A 138 10.46 -6.23 -21.20
CA THR A 138 9.26 -5.60 -21.76
C THR A 138 8.44 -4.95 -20.66
N PRO A 139 7.71 -3.84 -20.94
CA PRO A 139 6.78 -3.25 -20.00
C PRO A 139 5.73 -4.24 -19.53
N MET A 140 5.43 -4.24 -18.23
CA MET A 140 4.32 -5.02 -17.63
C MET A 140 3.03 -4.22 -17.52
N PHE A 141 3.04 -2.90 -17.74
CA PHE A 141 1.85 -2.04 -17.72
C PHE A 141 2.11 -0.73 -18.50
N PRO A 142 1.07 -0.02 -18.94
CA PRO A 142 1.20 1.32 -19.51
C PRO A 142 2.01 2.27 -18.61
N GLY A 143 3.04 2.90 -19.17
CA GLY A 143 3.93 3.80 -18.41
C GLY A 143 5.06 3.09 -17.65
N HIS A 144 5.10 1.76 -17.62
CA HIS A 144 6.25 1.01 -17.10
C HIS A 144 7.44 1.14 -18.06
N TYR A 145 8.53 1.76 -17.59
CA TYR A 145 9.73 1.98 -18.40
C TYR A 145 10.62 0.73 -18.46
N GLN A 146 10.40 -0.08 -19.49
CA GLN A 146 11.26 -1.18 -19.92
C GLN A 146 11.34 -1.23 -21.45
N PRO A 147 12.47 -1.64 -22.04
CA PRO A 147 13.75 -1.90 -21.39
C PRO A 147 14.46 -0.60 -20.94
N ARG A 148 15.23 -0.67 -19.85
CA ARG A 148 16.08 0.45 -19.39
C ARG A 148 17.44 0.42 -20.08
N LEU A 149 17.69 1.35 -20.99
CA LEU A 149 18.90 1.33 -21.82
C LEU A 149 19.95 2.39 -21.41
N PRO A 150 21.25 2.08 -21.51
CA PRO A 150 22.33 3.02 -21.23
C PRO A 150 22.43 4.12 -22.29
N SER A 151 22.93 5.30 -21.89
CA SER A 151 23.24 6.40 -22.81
C SER A 151 24.75 6.54 -23.01
N GLU A 152 25.43 7.34 -22.19
CA GLU A 152 26.80 7.81 -22.42
C GLU A 152 27.87 6.71 -22.39
N LEU A 153 27.73 5.75 -21.47
CA LEU A 153 28.68 4.63 -21.33
C LEU A 153 28.37 3.46 -22.27
N GLY A 154 27.17 3.45 -22.87
CA GLY A 154 26.71 2.39 -23.76
C GLY A 154 26.66 0.99 -23.11
N PHE A 155 26.53 -0.04 -23.95
CA PHE A 155 26.57 -1.45 -23.54
C PHE A 155 28.02 -1.92 -23.37
N TYR A 156 28.66 -1.48 -22.29
CA TYR A 156 30.08 -1.72 -22.05
C TYR A 156 30.40 -3.18 -21.67
N ASP A 157 31.68 -3.56 -21.80
CA ASP A 157 32.24 -4.82 -21.29
C ASP A 157 33.26 -4.49 -20.19
N LEU A 158 33.01 -4.94 -18.96
CA LEU A 158 33.84 -4.60 -17.80
C LEU A 158 35.27 -5.18 -17.82
N ARG A 159 35.62 -6.04 -18.78
CA ARG A 159 37.00 -6.47 -18.98
C ARG A 159 37.85 -5.38 -19.62
N LEU A 160 37.22 -4.45 -20.33
CA LEU A 160 37.88 -3.35 -21.03
C LEU A 160 38.40 -2.33 -20.02
N ALA A 161 39.70 -2.06 -20.09
CA ALA A 161 40.41 -1.29 -19.08
C ALA A 161 40.04 0.20 -19.08
N GLU A 162 39.47 0.71 -20.17
CA GLU A 162 39.02 2.09 -20.34
C GLU A 162 37.70 2.40 -19.62
N ILE A 163 36.89 1.39 -19.31
CA ILE A 163 35.56 1.58 -18.69
C ILE A 163 35.70 2.02 -17.24
N TYR A 164 36.61 1.40 -16.49
CA TYR A 164 36.82 1.72 -15.08
C TYR A 164 37.17 3.20 -14.84
N PRO A 165 38.15 3.81 -15.54
CA PRO A 165 38.42 5.25 -15.44
C PRO A 165 37.21 6.14 -15.78
N GLN A 166 36.37 5.76 -16.75
CA GLN A 166 35.18 6.53 -17.13
C GLN A 166 34.11 6.50 -16.04
N GLN A 167 33.84 5.32 -15.48
CA GLN A 167 32.91 5.16 -14.36
C GLN A 167 33.39 5.91 -13.12
N VAL A 168 34.70 5.83 -12.79
CA VAL A 168 35.29 6.56 -11.67
C VAL A 168 35.23 8.08 -11.88
N ALA A 169 35.46 8.56 -13.11
CA ALA A 169 35.36 9.97 -13.42
C ALA A 169 33.96 10.51 -13.13
N LEU A 170 32.91 9.80 -13.59
CA LEU A 170 31.52 10.12 -13.29
C LEU A 170 31.22 10.02 -11.79
N ALA A 171 31.65 8.94 -11.14
CA ALA A 171 31.41 8.74 -9.71
C ALA A 171 31.97 9.90 -8.88
N ARG A 172 33.22 10.31 -9.12
CA ARG A 172 33.83 11.45 -8.43
C ARG A 172 33.15 12.78 -8.76
N GLU A 173 32.82 13.02 -10.04
CA GLU A 173 32.17 14.25 -10.48
C GLU A 173 30.85 14.51 -9.74
N TYR A 174 30.14 13.44 -9.37
CA TYR A 174 28.82 13.51 -8.76
C TYR A 174 28.78 13.09 -7.28
N GLY A 175 29.93 13.04 -6.61
CA GLY A 175 29.99 12.94 -5.14
C GLY A 175 29.97 11.52 -4.57
N ILE A 176 30.20 10.48 -5.39
CA ILE A 176 30.46 9.11 -4.90
C ILE A 176 31.94 9.00 -4.52
N ASP A 177 32.21 8.51 -3.31
CA ASP A 177 33.57 8.45 -2.73
C ASP A 177 34.23 7.09 -2.87
N GLY A 178 33.46 6.04 -3.17
CA GLY A 178 34.02 4.72 -3.37
C GLY A 178 33.00 3.69 -3.83
N PHE A 179 33.51 2.53 -4.24
CA PHE A 179 32.69 1.40 -4.65
C PHE A 179 32.79 0.23 -3.66
N CYS A 180 31.66 -0.40 -3.38
CA CYS A 180 31.59 -1.68 -2.67
C CYS A 180 31.37 -2.80 -3.69
N TYR A 181 32.42 -3.53 -4.05
CA TYR A 181 32.33 -4.59 -5.05
C TYR A 181 31.69 -5.84 -4.46
N TYR A 182 30.71 -6.42 -5.15
CA TYR A 182 30.34 -7.80 -4.89
C TYR A 182 31.52 -8.72 -5.16
N TYR A 183 31.90 -9.48 -4.15
CA TYR A 183 33.02 -10.40 -4.21
C TYR A 183 32.51 -11.84 -4.22
N TYR A 184 32.59 -12.46 -5.39
CA TYR A 184 32.13 -13.82 -5.62
C TYR A 184 33.27 -14.80 -5.39
N TRP A 185 33.24 -15.43 -4.21
CA TRP A 185 34.20 -16.43 -3.79
C TRP A 185 33.44 -17.68 -3.34
N PHE A 186 33.73 -18.79 -4.01
CA PHE A 186 33.07 -20.08 -3.84
C PHE A 186 34.10 -21.15 -3.47
N ASN A 187 34.18 -21.50 -2.19
CA ASN A 187 35.04 -22.59 -1.73
C ASN A 187 36.50 -22.53 -2.29
N GLY A 188 37.12 -21.35 -2.35
CA GLY A 188 38.49 -21.13 -2.83
C GLY A 188 38.60 -20.74 -4.30
N ARG A 189 37.48 -20.66 -5.03
CA ARG A 189 37.42 -20.21 -6.41
C ARG A 189 36.81 -18.81 -6.47
N ARG A 190 37.51 -17.88 -7.13
CA ARG A 190 37.00 -16.53 -7.44
C ARG A 190 36.37 -16.53 -8.83
N ILE A 191 35.30 -15.76 -8.99
CA ILE A 191 34.61 -15.55 -10.26
C ILE A 191 34.22 -14.07 -10.35
N LEU A 192 34.04 -13.55 -11.58
CA LEU A 192 33.70 -12.14 -11.85
C LEU A 192 34.73 -11.15 -11.26
N GLU A 193 35.97 -11.58 -11.05
CA GLU A 193 36.98 -10.81 -10.33
C GLU A 193 37.63 -9.69 -11.16
N ARG A 194 37.45 -9.71 -12.49
CA ARG A 194 38.14 -8.81 -13.41
C ARG A 194 37.89 -7.31 -13.13
N PRO A 195 36.66 -6.85 -12.85
CA PRO A 195 36.42 -5.43 -12.57
C PRO A 195 37.14 -4.95 -11.30
N LEU A 196 37.18 -5.78 -10.25
CA LEU A 196 37.94 -5.48 -9.03
C LEU A 196 39.45 -5.50 -9.28
N GLN A 197 39.95 -6.44 -10.09
CA GLN A 197 41.37 -6.44 -10.50
C GLN A 197 41.73 -5.14 -11.22
N ASN A 198 40.87 -4.64 -12.11
CA ASN A 198 41.10 -3.36 -12.77
C ASN A 198 41.24 -2.22 -11.75
N ALA A 199 40.45 -2.20 -10.68
CA ALA A 199 40.56 -1.20 -9.62
C ALA A 199 41.88 -1.30 -8.84
N VAL A 200 42.37 -2.53 -8.57
CA VAL A 200 43.62 -2.77 -7.83
C VAL A 200 44.86 -2.52 -8.71
N GLU A 201 44.83 -2.92 -9.99
CA GLU A 201 45.96 -2.82 -10.92
C GLU A 201 46.16 -1.40 -11.48
N ARG A 202 45.10 -0.58 -11.53
CA ARG A 202 45.14 0.78 -12.08
C ARG A 202 45.50 1.82 -11.02
N HIS A 203 46.77 1.80 -10.61
CA HIS A 203 47.33 2.79 -9.70
C HIS A 203 47.31 4.24 -10.24
N ASP A 204 47.02 4.44 -11.54
CA ASP A 204 46.76 5.75 -12.14
C ASP A 204 45.38 6.34 -11.79
N VAL A 205 44.48 5.54 -11.21
CA VAL A 205 43.11 5.93 -10.84
C VAL A 205 42.94 5.75 -9.33
N ASP A 206 43.17 6.83 -8.56
CA ASP A 206 43.05 6.84 -7.09
C ASP A 206 41.58 6.89 -6.62
N PHE A 207 40.89 5.75 -6.56
CA PHE A 207 39.49 5.70 -6.13
C PHE A 207 39.27 4.64 -5.04
N PRO A 208 38.73 5.04 -3.88
CA PRO A 208 38.50 4.10 -2.78
C PRO A 208 37.55 2.95 -3.10
N PHE A 209 37.80 1.79 -2.51
CA PHE A 209 36.90 0.65 -2.63
C PHE A 209 36.87 -0.23 -1.39
N CYS A 210 35.82 -1.03 -1.26
CA CYS A 210 35.74 -2.18 -0.36
C CYS A 210 35.01 -3.34 -1.03
N ILE A 211 34.86 -4.46 -0.32
CA ILE A 211 34.14 -5.63 -0.83
C ILE A 211 32.99 -6.06 0.08
N CYS A 212 31.97 -6.63 -0.56
CA CYS A 212 30.90 -7.39 0.07
C CYS A 212 30.97 -8.83 -0.41
N TRP A 213 31.25 -9.78 0.50
CA TRP A 213 31.25 -11.19 0.16
C TRP A 213 29.81 -11.66 -0.07
N ALA A 214 29.48 -11.92 -1.34
CA ALA A 214 28.22 -12.53 -1.76
C ALA A 214 28.25 -14.03 -1.44
N ASN A 215 28.11 -14.36 -0.15
CA ASN A 215 28.42 -15.67 0.40
C ASN A 215 27.29 -16.70 0.29
N GLU A 216 26.38 -16.54 -0.67
CA GLU A 216 25.33 -17.51 -0.95
C GLU A 216 25.77 -18.48 -2.05
N SER A 217 25.15 -19.66 -2.12
CA SER A 217 25.32 -20.53 -3.29
C SER A 217 24.70 -19.88 -4.53
N TRP A 218 25.35 -20.03 -5.69
CA TRP A 218 24.81 -19.54 -6.95
C TRP A 218 23.84 -20.58 -7.52
N SER A 219 22.55 -20.26 -7.58
CA SER A 219 21.50 -21.11 -8.17
C SER A 219 20.98 -20.57 -9.50
N ARG A 220 20.34 -21.43 -10.31
CA ARG A 220 19.72 -21.05 -11.59
C ARG A 220 18.57 -20.02 -11.46
N ARG A 221 17.95 -19.92 -10.30
CA ARG A 221 17.06 -18.80 -9.96
C ARG A 221 17.84 -17.85 -9.06
N TRP A 222 17.80 -16.56 -9.41
CA TRP A 222 18.49 -15.44 -8.74
C TRP A 222 17.95 -15.12 -7.33
N ASP A 223 17.16 -16.02 -6.73
CA ASP A 223 16.57 -15.89 -5.38
C ASP A 223 17.31 -16.72 -4.31
N GLY A 224 18.34 -17.48 -4.71
CA GLY A 224 19.14 -18.33 -3.81
C GLY A 224 18.37 -19.50 -3.18
N ARG A 225 17.13 -19.80 -3.62
CA ARG A 225 16.19 -20.67 -2.89
C ARG A 225 15.65 -21.87 -3.68
N ASP A 226 16.28 -22.29 -4.78
CA ASP A 226 15.82 -23.44 -5.60
C ASP A 226 16.90 -24.50 -5.90
N ARG A 227 16.46 -25.73 -6.22
CA ARG A 227 17.20 -27.02 -6.10
C ARG A 227 18.40 -27.27 -7.04
N GLU A 228 18.67 -26.42 -8.04
CA GLU A 228 19.78 -26.62 -8.99
C GLU A 228 20.88 -25.59 -8.77
N ILE A 229 21.84 -25.96 -7.93
CA ILE A 229 23.01 -25.17 -7.57
C ILE A 229 24.01 -25.21 -8.74
N LEU A 230 24.31 -24.04 -9.32
CA LEU A 230 25.35 -23.87 -10.35
C LEU A 230 26.74 -23.85 -9.72
N LEU A 231 26.89 -23.16 -8.59
CA LEU A 231 28.09 -23.18 -7.76
C LEU A 231 27.71 -23.20 -6.28
N ALA A 232 28.16 -24.25 -5.60
CA ALA A 232 27.92 -24.39 -4.17
C ALA A 232 28.88 -23.51 -3.37
N GLN A 233 28.35 -22.94 -2.29
CA GLN A 233 29.11 -22.32 -1.22
C GLN A 233 28.88 -23.11 0.06
N ASP A 234 29.91 -23.81 0.53
CA ASP A 234 29.83 -24.66 1.71
C ASP A 234 30.41 -23.92 2.91
N HIS A 235 29.58 -23.64 3.90
CA HIS A 235 30.00 -23.00 5.13
C HIS A 235 30.51 -24.03 6.13
N THR A 236 31.83 -24.15 6.20
CA THR A 236 32.55 -24.88 7.24
C THR A 236 33.51 -23.92 7.93
N LEU A 237 33.81 -24.14 9.20
CA LEU A 237 34.73 -23.25 9.93
C LEU A 237 36.10 -23.14 9.24
N GLU A 238 36.61 -24.22 8.63
CA GLU A 238 37.84 -24.19 7.86
C GLU A 238 37.69 -23.40 6.55
N GLY A 239 36.61 -23.65 5.79
CA GLY A 239 36.32 -22.95 4.53
C GLY A 239 36.11 -21.45 4.71
N ASP A 240 35.28 -21.06 5.68
CA ASP A 240 34.99 -19.67 6.04
C ASP A 240 36.27 -18.94 6.48
N ASN A 241 37.20 -19.62 7.14
CA ASN A 241 38.49 -19.05 7.55
C ASN A 241 39.56 -19.08 6.46
N ARG A 242 39.38 -19.83 5.37
CA ARG A 242 40.24 -19.71 4.18
C ARG A 242 39.93 -18.43 3.40
N PHE A 243 38.66 -18.01 3.37
CA PHE A 243 38.24 -16.79 2.70
C PHE A 243 39.06 -15.56 3.12
N ILE A 244 39.29 -15.37 4.43
CA ILE A 244 40.06 -14.21 4.91
C ILE A 244 41.48 -14.19 4.32
N LEU A 245 42.12 -15.36 4.18
CA LEU A 245 43.48 -15.44 3.63
C LEU A 245 43.55 -14.98 2.17
N ASP A 246 42.50 -15.27 1.39
CA ASP A 246 42.42 -14.88 -0.03
C ASP A 246 42.17 -13.38 -0.21
N VAL A 247 41.48 -12.73 0.73
CA VAL A 247 41.18 -11.29 0.65
C VAL A 247 42.20 -10.41 1.36
N LEU A 248 43.09 -10.95 2.21
CA LEU A 248 44.14 -10.20 2.90
C LEU A 248 44.95 -9.25 1.99
N PRO A 249 45.39 -9.64 0.78
CA PRO A 249 46.11 -8.74 -0.13
C PRO A 249 45.27 -7.52 -0.53
N LEU A 250 43.96 -7.67 -0.70
CA LEU A 250 43.04 -6.57 -1.00
C LEU A 250 42.90 -5.64 0.20
N LEU A 251 42.79 -6.20 1.40
CA LEU A 251 42.66 -5.44 2.65
C LEU A 251 43.91 -4.59 2.97
N GLN A 252 45.06 -4.96 2.40
CA GLN A 252 46.33 -4.22 2.51
C GLN A 252 46.49 -3.14 1.43
N ASP A 253 45.62 -3.09 0.42
CA ASP A 253 45.68 -2.07 -0.62
C ASP A 253 45.52 -0.66 -0.01
N GLN A 254 46.30 0.29 -0.52
CA GLN A 254 46.32 1.65 0.01
C GLN A 254 44.99 2.39 -0.20
N HIS A 255 44.23 2.03 -1.25
CA HIS A 255 42.93 2.63 -1.58
C HIS A 255 41.77 1.87 -0.91
N TYR A 256 42.05 0.79 -0.17
CA TYR A 256 41.01 0.04 0.53
C TYR A 256 40.37 0.88 1.64
N LEU A 257 39.05 0.98 1.64
CA LEU A 257 38.28 1.80 2.58
C LEU A 257 38.48 1.31 4.03
N LYS A 258 38.60 2.28 4.93
CA LYS A 258 38.82 2.06 6.36
C LYS A 258 37.80 2.84 7.18
N VAL A 259 37.46 2.30 8.34
CA VAL A 259 36.69 2.94 9.42
C VAL A 259 37.54 2.84 10.67
N ASP A 260 37.83 3.98 11.31
CA ASP A 260 38.75 4.07 12.46
C ASP A 260 40.11 3.39 12.20
N GLY A 261 40.60 3.54 10.96
CA GLY A 261 41.85 2.94 10.49
C GLY A 261 41.78 1.44 10.17
N LYS A 262 40.67 0.74 10.45
CA LYS A 262 40.49 -0.70 10.17
C LYS A 262 39.84 -0.91 8.80
N PRO A 263 40.35 -1.83 7.95
CA PRO A 263 39.69 -2.21 6.72
C PRO A 263 38.25 -2.67 6.96
N ILE A 264 37.32 -2.12 6.17
CA ILE A 264 35.90 -2.50 6.21
C ILE A 264 35.64 -3.75 5.36
N LEU A 265 34.96 -4.75 5.92
CA LEU A 265 34.61 -5.98 5.19
C LEU A 265 33.13 -6.31 5.40
N LEU A 266 32.36 -6.32 4.32
CA LEU A 266 30.94 -6.66 4.35
C LEU A 266 30.74 -8.15 4.07
N VAL A 267 29.79 -8.77 4.78
CA VAL A 267 29.29 -10.12 4.49
C VAL A 267 27.80 -10.03 4.22
N TYR A 268 27.36 -10.61 3.09
CA TYR A 268 25.98 -10.49 2.62
C TYR A 268 24.96 -11.23 3.50
N ARG A 269 25.28 -12.47 3.89
CA ARG A 269 24.46 -13.34 4.74
C ARG A 269 25.31 -13.99 5.83
N PRO A 270 25.78 -13.23 6.84
CA PRO A 270 26.66 -13.76 7.88
C PRO A 270 26.02 -14.88 8.72
N GLU A 271 24.70 -15.01 8.72
CA GLU A 271 23.98 -16.13 9.35
C GLU A 271 24.24 -17.49 8.70
N LEU A 272 24.76 -17.52 7.46
CA LEU A 272 25.12 -18.77 6.78
C LEU A 272 26.48 -19.32 7.23
N LEU A 273 27.32 -18.50 7.87
CA LEU A 273 28.64 -18.93 8.35
C LEU A 273 28.48 -20.05 9.38
N ALA A 274 29.39 -21.03 9.34
CA ALA A 274 29.31 -22.20 10.23
C ALA A 274 29.30 -21.81 11.72
N ASN A 275 30.05 -20.76 12.05
CA ASN A 275 29.98 -20.08 13.34
C ASN A 275 30.48 -18.64 13.18
N ALA A 276 29.56 -17.69 12.99
CA ALA A 276 29.90 -16.30 12.73
C ALA A 276 30.78 -15.66 13.81
N LEU A 277 30.47 -15.88 15.10
CA LEU A 277 31.24 -15.33 16.24
C LEU A 277 32.70 -15.79 16.23
N VAL A 278 32.94 -17.09 16.06
CA VAL A 278 34.29 -17.65 16.01
C VAL A 278 35.01 -17.19 14.75
N THR A 279 34.32 -17.18 13.62
CA THR A 279 34.86 -16.76 12.32
C THR A 279 35.31 -15.30 12.35
N ALA A 280 34.49 -14.39 12.88
CA ALA A 280 34.82 -12.99 13.04
C ALA A 280 36.10 -12.77 13.88
N GLU A 281 36.25 -13.50 14.99
CA GLU A 281 37.45 -13.46 15.84
C GLU A 281 38.69 -14.00 15.10
N VAL A 282 38.56 -15.11 14.38
CA VAL A 282 39.66 -15.68 13.59
C VAL A 282 40.10 -14.72 12.49
N TRP A 283 39.16 -14.09 11.80
CA TRP A 283 39.45 -13.12 10.75
C TRP A 283 40.18 -11.88 11.29
N ARG A 284 39.75 -11.34 12.43
CA ARG A 284 40.46 -10.21 13.08
C ARG A 284 41.89 -10.57 13.44
N ARG A 285 42.12 -11.74 14.04
CA ARG A 285 43.48 -12.23 14.35
C ARG A 285 44.32 -12.47 13.11
N ALA A 286 43.72 -12.95 12.02
CA ALA A 286 44.41 -13.13 10.74
C ALA A 286 44.86 -11.78 10.16
N ALA A 287 43.99 -10.76 10.20
CA ALA A 287 44.31 -9.40 9.80
C ALA A 287 45.43 -8.79 10.65
N GLU A 288 45.36 -8.93 11.98
CA GLU A 288 46.41 -8.46 12.90
C GLU A 288 47.77 -9.13 12.63
N LYS A 289 47.78 -10.45 12.40
CA LYS A 289 49.01 -11.18 12.02
C LYS A 289 49.57 -10.71 10.68
N ALA A 290 48.72 -10.25 9.76
CA ALA A 290 49.12 -9.67 8.49
C ALA A 290 49.53 -8.19 8.59
N GLY A 291 49.59 -7.62 9.81
CA GLY A 291 50.03 -6.25 10.06
C GLY A 291 48.93 -5.19 9.92
N LEU A 292 47.67 -5.59 9.78
CA LEU A 292 46.52 -4.67 9.78
C LEU A 292 46.09 -4.37 11.23
N PRO A 293 45.46 -3.21 11.51
CA PRO A 293 45.01 -2.84 12.87
C PRO A 293 43.75 -3.58 13.36
N GLY A 294 43.39 -4.70 12.72
CA GLY A 294 42.12 -5.42 12.90
C GLY A 294 41.18 -5.23 11.71
N LEU A 295 39.90 -5.60 11.86
CA LEU A 295 38.85 -5.45 10.84
C LEU A 295 37.64 -4.72 11.42
N HIS A 296 36.95 -3.97 10.56
CA HIS A 296 35.61 -3.47 10.81
C HIS A 296 34.62 -4.33 10.01
N LEU A 297 33.93 -5.25 10.69
CA LEU A 297 33.07 -6.24 10.07
C LEU A 297 31.63 -5.73 10.00
N CYS A 298 31.07 -5.72 8.79
CA CYS A 298 29.72 -5.24 8.52
C CYS A 298 28.82 -6.38 8.05
N ALA A 299 27.64 -6.49 8.65
CA ALA A 299 26.59 -7.40 8.20
C ALA A 299 25.62 -6.63 7.29
N VAL A 300 25.29 -7.17 6.12
CA VAL A 300 24.20 -6.62 5.30
C VAL A 300 22.85 -6.95 5.95
N GLN A 301 21.93 -5.98 5.98
CA GLN A 301 20.66 -6.09 6.69
C GLN A 301 19.72 -7.10 6.00
N PHE A 302 19.64 -8.28 6.61
CA PHE A 302 18.58 -9.28 6.41
C PHE A 302 17.78 -9.47 7.71
N GLU A 303 17.57 -10.70 8.17
CA GLU A 303 16.86 -11.05 9.40
C GLU A 303 17.68 -10.78 10.68
N ILE A 304 18.68 -9.89 10.60
CA ILE A 304 19.64 -9.61 11.67
C ILE A 304 19.15 -8.41 12.48
N ALA A 305 18.71 -8.67 13.71
CA ALA A 305 18.27 -7.61 14.63
C ALA A 305 19.45 -6.82 15.24
N ASP A 306 20.55 -7.50 15.59
CA ASP A 306 21.76 -6.89 16.16
C ASP A 306 23.02 -7.60 15.65
N PRO A 307 23.90 -6.93 14.88
CA PRO A 307 25.09 -7.54 14.28
C PRO A 307 26.10 -8.05 15.32
N ARG A 308 26.09 -7.49 16.55
CA ARG A 308 27.03 -7.87 17.62
C ARG A 308 26.81 -9.30 18.08
N SER A 309 25.58 -9.81 17.94
CA SER A 309 25.24 -11.21 18.23
C SER A 309 26.01 -12.21 17.35
N LEU A 310 26.48 -11.77 16.19
CA LEU A 310 27.28 -12.55 15.25
C LEU A 310 28.78 -12.22 15.32
N GLY A 311 29.18 -11.28 16.19
CA GLY A 311 30.56 -10.80 16.32
C GLY A 311 30.92 -9.69 15.32
N PHE A 312 29.94 -9.12 14.65
CA PHE A 312 30.10 -8.02 13.68
C PHE A 312 29.96 -6.66 14.36
N ASP A 313 30.60 -5.64 13.80
CA ASP A 313 30.70 -4.29 14.39
C ASP A 313 29.52 -3.40 13.98
N ALA A 314 29.02 -3.57 12.75
CA ALA A 314 28.00 -2.71 12.18
C ALA A 314 26.99 -3.46 11.31
N LEU A 315 25.83 -2.85 11.13
CA LEU A 315 24.81 -3.27 10.16
C LEU A 315 24.82 -2.28 8.98
N VAL A 316 24.63 -2.78 7.76
CA VAL A 316 24.51 -1.96 6.54
C VAL A 316 23.12 -2.17 5.95
N GLU A 317 22.32 -1.11 5.89
CA GLU A 317 20.99 -1.13 5.27
C GLU A 317 21.12 -1.33 3.75
N PHE A 318 20.33 -2.24 3.19
CA PHE A 318 20.38 -2.59 1.77
C PHE A 318 18.96 -2.73 1.20
N PRO A 319 18.26 -1.61 0.93
CA PRO A 319 16.93 -1.67 0.34
C PRO A 319 17.02 -2.26 -1.09
N PRO A 320 16.03 -3.07 -1.53
CA PRO A 320 14.68 -3.16 -0.99
C PRO A 320 14.48 -4.16 0.16
N HIS A 321 15.52 -4.82 0.67
CA HIS A 321 15.36 -5.70 1.83
C HIS A 321 14.82 -4.91 3.02
N PHE A 322 13.73 -5.40 3.61
CA PHE A 322 13.00 -4.72 4.70
C PHE A 322 12.59 -3.27 4.39
N PHE A 323 12.48 -2.92 3.10
CA PHE A 323 12.04 -1.58 2.68
C PHE A 323 10.51 -1.49 2.78
N PRO A 324 9.98 -0.65 3.69
CA PRO A 324 8.59 -0.71 4.13
C PRO A 324 7.66 0.07 3.19
N ALA A 325 7.37 -0.48 2.01
CA ALA A 325 6.48 0.16 1.03
C ALA A 325 5.10 -0.51 0.98
N TYR A 326 4.06 0.27 0.64
CA TYR A 326 2.74 -0.29 0.38
C TYR A 326 2.72 -1.10 -0.90
N ASP A 327 1.98 -2.21 -0.88
CA ASP A 327 1.63 -2.96 -2.07
C ASP A 327 0.54 -2.21 -2.84
N ILE A 328 0.83 -1.93 -4.11
CA ILE A 328 -0.10 -1.26 -5.04
C ILE A 328 -0.38 -2.13 -6.27
N THR A 329 0.01 -3.41 -6.25
CA THR A 329 -0.06 -4.32 -7.40
C THR A 329 -1.44 -4.33 -8.04
N ARG A 330 -2.49 -4.44 -7.21
CA ARG A 330 -3.89 -4.48 -7.67
C ARG A 330 -4.42 -3.12 -8.15
N SER A 331 -3.69 -2.05 -7.86
CA SER A 331 -4.05 -0.66 -8.18
C SER A 331 -3.32 -0.13 -9.43
N VAL A 332 -2.41 -0.91 -10.03
CA VAL A 332 -1.65 -0.50 -11.23
C VAL A 332 -2.52 -0.69 -12.47
N PRO A 333 -2.90 0.38 -13.18
CA PRO A 333 -3.77 0.26 -14.36
C PRO A 333 -3.07 -0.45 -15.52
N GLY A 334 -3.77 -1.39 -16.16
CA GLY A 334 -3.26 -2.09 -17.33
C GLY A 334 -2.09 -3.05 -17.05
N LEU A 335 -1.96 -3.53 -15.81
CA LEU A 335 -1.02 -4.59 -15.44
C LEU A 335 -1.26 -5.85 -16.28
N ASP A 336 -0.17 -6.42 -16.80
CA ASP A 336 -0.18 -7.62 -17.61
C ASP A 336 -0.93 -8.72 -16.84
N PRO A 337 -1.98 -9.34 -17.41
CA PRO A 337 -2.75 -10.37 -16.72
C PRO A 337 -1.94 -11.59 -16.27
N ASN A 338 -0.77 -11.82 -16.86
CA ASN A 338 0.13 -12.90 -16.48
C ASN A 338 1.11 -12.50 -15.37
N PHE A 339 1.08 -11.24 -14.91
CA PHE A 339 1.95 -10.76 -13.83
C PHE A 339 1.64 -11.48 -12.52
N GLN A 340 2.68 -12.11 -11.95
CA GLN A 340 2.67 -12.88 -10.70
C GLN A 340 3.59 -12.25 -9.65
N GLY A 341 4.15 -11.08 -9.96
CA GLY A 341 5.07 -10.33 -9.12
C GLY A 341 4.37 -9.36 -8.19
N LEU A 342 5.13 -8.37 -7.69
CA LEU A 342 4.63 -7.32 -6.80
C LEU A 342 4.99 -5.94 -7.36
N VAL A 343 4.06 -5.00 -7.28
CA VAL A 343 4.32 -3.57 -7.49
C VAL A 343 4.12 -2.83 -6.18
N ARG A 344 5.13 -2.09 -5.73
CA ARG A 344 5.15 -1.35 -4.47
C ARG A 344 5.34 0.14 -4.69
N ASP A 345 4.80 0.95 -3.80
CA ASP A 345 4.93 2.40 -3.85
C ASP A 345 6.29 2.86 -3.26
N TYR A 346 7.14 3.45 -4.10
CA TYR A 346 8.47 3.93 -3.69
C TYR A 346 8.40 5.06 -2.64
N TYR A 347 7.49 6.02 -2.79
CA TYR A 347 7.40 7.19 -1.92
C TYR A 347 7.02 6.82 -0.49
N THR A 348 6.08 5.91 -0.35
CA THR A 348 5.62 5.45 0.97
C THR A 348 6.75 4.71 1.70
N GLY A 349 7.53 3.92 0.96
CA GLY A 349 8.75 3.29 1.46
C GLY A 349 9.81 4.30 1.91
N MET A 350 10.02 5.35 1.12
CA MET A 350 10.96 6.42 1.46
C MET A 350 10.54 7.12 2.76
N LEU A 351 9.29 7.57 2.87
CA LEU A 351 8.78 8.29 4.05
C LEU A 351 8.93 7.44 5.33
N LYS A 352 8.51 6.18 5.29
CA LYS A 352 8.69 5.25 6.42
C LYS A 352 10.17 4.95 6.71
N GLY A 353 11.02 4.95 5.69
CA GLY A 353 12.47 4.83 5.83
C GLY A 353 13.10 6.04 6.53
N LEU A 354 12.59 7.25 6.30
CA LEU A 354 13.03 8.48 6.98
C LEU A 354 12.67 8.48 8.48
N GLU A 355 11.55 7.88 8.85
CA GLU A 355 11.06 7.82 10.23
C GLU A 355 11.76 6.76 11.11
N ARG A 356 12.62 5.91 10.51
CA ARG A 356 13.28 4.83 11.25
C ARG A 356 14.20 5.38 12.35
N PRO A 357 14.01 4.96 13.61
CA PRO A 357 14.89 5.36 14.70
C PRO A 357 16.28 4.72 14.53
N ALA A 358 17.31 5.46 14.95
CA ALA A 358 18.67 4.94 14.97
C ALA A 358 18.80 3.85 16.07
N PRO A 359 19.37 2.67 15.74
CA PRO A 359 19.63 1.63 16.74
C PRO A 359 20.80 2.02 17.66
N ASN A 360 21.00 1.25 18.73
CA ASN A 360 22.07 1.47 19.72
C ASN A 360 23.43 0.82 19.34
N PHE A 361 23.66 0.62 18.05
CA PHE A 361 24.88 0.06 17.46
C PHE A 361 25.18 0.78 16.14
N PRO A 362 26.42 0.71 15.62
CA PRO A 362 26.75 1.30 14.32
C PRO A 362 25.85 0.76 13.21
N PHE A 363 25.12 1.67 12.55
CA PHE A 363 24.19 1.34 11.49
C PHE A 363 24.39 2.29 10.33
N TYR A 364 25.01 1.79 9.26
CA TYR A 364 25.21 2.54 8.03
C TYR A 364 23.95 2.47 7.18
N ARG A 365 23.28 3.61 7.04
CA ARG A 365 22.03 3.76 6.30
C ARG A 365 22.27 3.62 4.79
N GLY A 366 21.25 3.15 4.08
CA GLY A 366 21.31 2.85 2.66
C GLY A 366 20.16 3.51 1.91
N ALA A 367 20.47 4.28 0.87
CA ALA A 367 19.47 4.80 -0.07
C ALA A 367 19.31 3.85 -1.26
N MET A 368 18.06 3.61 -1.66
CA MET A 368 17.74 2.91 -2.91
C MET A 368 17.35 3.93 -3.99
N LEU A 369 17.76 3.66 -5.23
CA LEU A 369 17.46 4.48 -6.41
C LEU A 369 16.02 4.21 -6.90
N ALA A 370 15.88 3.54 -8.03
CA ALA A 370 14.67 2.79 -8.37
C ALA A 370 14.93 1.30 -8.10
N TRP A 371 13.88 0.49 -8.16
CA TRP A 371 14.02 -0.96 -8.14
C TRP A 371 12.97 -1.63 -9.01
N ASP A 372 13.41 -2.49 -9.91
CA ASP A 372 12.61 -3.14 -10.94
C ASP A 372 13.39 -4.31 -11.56
N ASN A 373 13.14 -5.53 -11.07
CA ASN A 373 13.82 -6.74 -11.56
C ASN A 373 13.07 -7.48 -12.69
N THR A 374 12.27 -6.74 -13.47
CA THR A 374 11.53 -7.25 -14.64
C THR A 374 12.47 -7.90 -15.67
N ALA A 375 13.68 -7.36 -15.86
CA ALA A 375 14.65 -7.92 -16.80
C ALA A 375 15.04 -9.38 -16.46
N ARG A 376 15.10 -9.74 -15.16
CA ARG A 376 15.44 -11.09 -14.69
C ARG A 376 14.20 -11.97 -14.54
N ARG A 377 13.11 -11.44 -13.99
CA ARG A 377 11.96 -12.23 -13.53
C ARG A 377 10.70 -12.14 -14.40
N ARG A 378 10.66 -11.20 -15.33
CA ARG A 378 9.51 -10.92 -16.20
C ARG A 378 8.24 -10.79 -15.36
N HIS A 379 7.26 -11.67 -15.56
CA HIS A 379 6.00 -11.66 -14.83
C HIS A 379 6.14 -11.84 -13.31
N GLY A 380 7.21 -12.44 -12.80
CA GLY A 380 7.44 -12.65 -11.36
C GLY A 380 8.26 -11.55 -10.68
N SER A 381 8.28 -10.33 -11.22
CA SER A 381 9.16 -9.24 -10.78
C SER A 381 8.63 -8.45 -9.58
N LEU A 382 9.55 -7.89 -8.80
CA LEU A 382 9.28 -6.84 -7.82
C LEU A 382 9.62 -5.48 -8.46
N ILE A 383 8.63 -4.60 -8.50
CA ILE A 383 8.71 -3.26 -9.10
C ILE A 383 8.38 -2.22 -8.02
N TYR A 384 9.25 -1.24 -7.81
CA TYR A 384 8.96 -0.06 -7.01
C TYR A 384 8.54 1.08 -7.93
N HIS A 385 7.23 1.29 -8.02
CA HIS A 385 6.64 2.32 -8.87
C HIS A 385 6.76 3.70 -8.22
N TYR A 386 6.61 4.74 -9.05
CA TYR A 386 6.72 6.15 -8.67
C TYR A 386 8.10 6.64 -8.18
N SER A 387 9.18 5.86 -8.31
CA SER A 387 10.54 6.34 -8.04
C SER A 387 10.93 7.52 -8.93
N SER A 388 11.61 8.54 -8.38
CA SER A 388 12.14 9.68 -9.13
C SER A 388 13.52 10.13 -8.60
N PRO A 389 14.35 10.80 -9.42
CA PRO A 389 15.61 11.39 -8.96
C PRO A 389 15.44 12.36 -7.78
N GLN A 390 14.32 13.10 -7.74
CA GLN A 390 14.02 14.07 -6.69
C GLN A 390 13.72 13.37 -5.36
N ALA A 391 12.92 12.29 -5.39
CA ALA A 391 12.64 11.49 -4.21
C ALA A 391 13.93 10.87 -3.64
N TYR A 392 14.76 10.32 -4.52
CA TYR A 392 16.08 9.79 -4.18
C TYR A 392 17.00 10.85 -3.56
N ARG A 393 17.10 12.05 -4.15
CA ARG A 393 17.90 13.17 -3.63
C ARG A 393 17.51 13.52 -2.20
N GLN A 394 16.22 13.67 -1.93
CA GLN A 394 15.72 14.04 -0.60
C GLN A 394 16.02 12.96 0.43
N TRP A 395 15.83 11.70 0.06
CA TRP A 395 16.17 10.59 0.94
C TRP A 395 17.66 10.55 1.24
N LEU A 396 18.50 10.59 0.21
CA LEU A 396 19.96 10.57 0.36
C LEU A 396 20.46 11.74 1.21
N ARG A 397 19.95 12.96 0.97
CA ARG A 397 20.29 14.14 1.76
C ARG A 397 19.97 13.95 3.24
N HIS A 398 18.78 13.43 3.56
CA HIS A 398 18.44 13.14 4.95
C HIS A 398 19.40 12.14 5.58
N LEU A 399 19.75 11.06 4.86
CA LEU A 399 20.71 10.08 5.36
C LEU A 399 22.10 10.69 5.57
N ILE A 400 22.55 11.56 4.67
CA ILE A 400 23.82 12.31 4.81
C ILE A 400 23.80 13.14 6.09
N LEU A 401 22.75 13.93 6.31
CA LEU A 401 22.61 14.78 7.50
C LEU A 401 22.58 13.95 8.78
N GLN A 402 21.77 12.89 8.81
CA GLN A 402 21.67 11.98 9.95
C GLN A 402 23.02 11.31 10.26
N ALA A 403 23.74 10.85 9.22
CA ALA A 403 25.03 10.19 9.37
C ALA A 403 26.12 11.16 9.83
N SER A 404 26.10 12.42 9.38
CA SER A 404 26.99 13.48 9.86
C SER A 404 26.76 13.81 11.33
N GLU A 405 25.50 13.95 11.75
CA GLU A 405 25.12 14.25 13.13
C GLU A 405 25.55 13.14 14.10
N ASN A 406 25.28 11.89 13.72
CA ASN A 406 25.62 10.71 14.54
C ASN A 406 27.13 10.50 14.67
N ALA A 407 27.92 10.94 13.68
CA ALA A 407 29.36 10.76 13.69
C ALA A 407 30.10 11.71 14.65
N GLY A 408 29.48 12.83 15.04
CA GLY A 408 30.10 13.81 15.94
C GLY A 408 31.46 14.32 15.46
N GLY A 409 31.69 14.34 14.14
CA GLY A 409 32.97 14.72 13.50
C GLY A 409 33.93 13.56 13.16
N GLY A 410 33.55 12.30 13.42
CA GLY A 410 34.30 11.10 13.00
C GLY A 410 34.00 10.65 11.56
N GLU A 411 34.71 9.62 11.07
CA GLU A 411 34.42 9.02 9.76
C GLU A 411 33.06 8.31 9.77
N SER A 412 32.22 8.61 8.76
CA SER A 412 30.87 8.06 8.63
C SER A 412 30.61 7.66 7.18
N LEU A 413 29.70 6.70 6.98
CA LEU A 413 29.40 6.13 5.67
C LEU A 413 27.88 6.16 5.42
N VAL A 414 27.50 6.41 4.18
CA VAL A 414 26.14 6.18 3.67
C VAL A 414 26.26 5.32 2.41
N PHE A 415 25.47 4.25 2.33
CA PHE A 415 25.49 3.36 1.19
C PHE A 415 24.42 3.75 0.16
N ILE A 416 24.71 3.50 -1.11
CA ILE A 416 23.76 3.58 -2.21
C ILE A 416 23.64 2.19 -2.81
N ASN A 417 22.40 1.72 -2.96
CA ASN A 417 22.09 0.32 -3.24
C ASN A 417 22.73 -0.23 -4.53
N ALA A 418 23.07 0.62 -5.50
CA ALA A 418 23.81 0.23 -6.69
C ALA A 418 24.45 1.41 -7.45
N TRP A 419 25.58 1.15 -8.10
CA TRP A 419 26.15 1.97 -9.17
C TRP A 419 25.54 1.59 -10.52
N ASN A 420 25.54 0.29 -10.84
CA ASN A 420 25.28 -0.22 -12.18
C ASN A 420 24.38 -1.48 -12.23
N GLU A 421 23.43 -1.66 -11.32
CA GLU A 421 22.55 -2.86 -11.32
C GLU A 421 21.37 -2.70 -12.30
N TRP A 422 21.70 -2.74 -13.60
CA TRP A 422 20.75 -2.50 -14.71
C TRP A 422 19.61 -3.51 -14.75
N ALA A 423 19.84 -4.77 -14.40
CA ALA A 423 18.82 -5.80 -14.51
C ALA A 423 17.79 -5.75 -13.36
N GLU A 424 18.06 -4.96 -12.32
CA GLU A 424 17.10 -4.61 -11.27
C GLU A 424 16.71 -3.13 -11.29
N GLY A 425 17.03 -2.42 -12.37
CA GLY A 425 16.64 -1.01 -12.55
C GLY A 425 17.22 -0.03 -11.54
N ALA A 426 18.15 -0.47 -10.68
CA ALA A 426 18.84 0.30 -9.67
C ALA A 426 20.18 0.80 -10.25
N VAL A 427 20.16 1.98 -10.87
CA VAL A 427 21.29 2.47 -11.67
C VAL A 427 21.53 3.96 -11.44
N LEU A 428 22.76 4.30 -11.06
CA LEU A 428 23.25 5.69 -11.06
C LEU A 428 23.75 6.11 -12.44
N GLU A 429 24.32 5.16 -13.20
CA GLU A 429 24.87 5.44 -14.52
C GLU A 429 23.86 6.10 -15.49
N PRO A 430 24.35 6.91 -16.45
CA PRO A 430 23.46 7.62 -17.35
C PRO A 430 22.60 6.69 -18.21
N SER A 431 21.28 6.94 -18.23
CA SER A 431 20.32 6.17 -19.04
C SER A 431 19.74 7.02 -20.18
N LEU A 432 19.08 6.39 -21.16
CA LEU A 432 18.43 7.11 -22.27
C LEU A 432 17.28 8.01 -21.81
N ARG A 433 16.48 7.57 -20.82
CA ARG A 433 15.32 8.32 -20.33
C ARG A 433 15.73 9.42 -19.35
N ASP A 434 16.54 9.05 -18.36
CA ASP A 434 16.82 9.91 -17.22
C ASP A 434 18.13 10.69 -17.38
N GLY A 435 18.92 10.44 -18.44
CA GLY A 435 20.21 11.07 -18.64
C GLY A 435 21.08 10.90 -17.39
N ARG A 436 21.65 12.01 -16.90
CA ARG A 436 22.43 12.06 -15.65
C ARG A 436 21.60 12.44 -14.41
N ALA A 437 20.27 12.44 -14.46
CA ALA A 437 19.44 13.02 -13.40
C ALA A 437 19.67 12.38 -12.01
N TYR A 438 19.92 11.07 -11.94
CA TYR A 438 20.23 10.41 -10.66
C TYR A 438 21.63 10.79 -10.12
N LEU A 439 22.61 11.00 -10.99
CA LEU A 439 23.93 11.52 -10.62
C LEU A 439 23.84 12.97 -10.14
N GLU A 440 23.12 13.81 -10.86
CA GLU A 440 22.85 15.20 -10.47
C GLU A 440 22.15 15.26 -9.11
N ALA A 441 21.16 14.39 -8.89
CA ALA A 441 20.50 14.22 -7.60
C ALA A 441 21.47 13.84 -6.47
N THR A 442 22.45 12.96 -6.72
CA THR A 442 23.50 12.60 -5.76
C THR A 442 24.38 13.81 -5.44
N ARG A 443 24.91 14.51 -6.45
CA ARG A 443 25.76 15.68 -6.27
C ARG A 443 25.04 16.76 -5.47
N ASP A 444 23.82 17.07 -5.85
CA ASP A 444 23.02 18.08 -5.17
C ASP A 444 22.72 17.69 -3.71
N ALA A 445 22.53 16.39 -3.40
CA ALA A 445 22.40 15.96 -2.02
C ALA A 445 23.67 16.22 -1.19
N VAL A 446 24.86 16.16 -1.81
CA VAL A 446 26.18 16.34 -1.19
C VAL A 446 26.60 17.82 -1.08
N GLU A 447 26.46 18.60 -2.15
CA GLU A 447 27.05 19.96 -2.25
C GLU A 447 26.24 21.04 -1.52
N GLU A 448 24.98 20.76 -1.22
CA GLU A 448 24.06 21.74 -0.64
C GLU A 448 24.36 22.02 0.85
N ASN A 449 25.34 22.90 1.08
CA ASN A 449 25.82 23.36 2.40
C ASN A 449 25.03 24.54 2.97
N ILE A 450 23.79 24.69 2.52
CA ILE A 450 22.94 25.83 2.76
C ILE A 450 21.61 25.27 3.29
N SER A 451 20.99 25.98 4.24
CA SER A 451 19.62 25.67 4.70
C SER A 451 18.74 25.40 3.47
N THR A 452 18.00 24.29 3.44
CA THR A 452 17.09 23.97 2.32
C THR A 452 16.24 25.18 1.95
N ALA A 453 15.68 25.85 2.96
CA ALA A 453 14.91 27.09 2.81
C ALA A 453 15.65 28.26 2.11
N TYR A 454 16.98 28.39 2.23
CA TYR A 454 17.77 29.42 1.53
C TYR A 454 18.12 28.99 0.10
N ILE A 455 18.42 27.71 -0.13
CA ILE A 455 18.65 27.18 -1.50
C ILE A 455 17.39 27.34 -2.33
N ASP A 456 16.25 26.97 -1.75
CA ASP A 456 14.93 27.08 -2.34
C ASP A 456 14.61 28.53 -2.75
N ARG A 457 14.98 29.49 -1.90
CA ARG A 457 14.84 30.93 -2.18
C ARG A 457 15.78 31.45 -3.27
N VAL A 458 17.07 31.09 -3.23
CA VAL A 458 18.08 31.58 -4.19
C VAL A 458 17.92 30.92 -5.57
N ALA A 459 17.56 29.64 -5.62
CA ALA A 459 17.24 28.93 -6.85
C ALA A 459 16.00 29.53 -7.53
N TYR A 460 14.96 29.82 -6.73
CA TYR A 460 13.77 30.53 -7.22
C TYR A 460 14.11 31.93 -7.76
N GLU A 461 14.92 32.72 -7.06
CA GLU A 461 15.30 34.07 -7.50
C GLU A 461 16.15 34.07 -8.79
N ARG A 462 17.14 33.18 -8.90
CA ARG A 462 17.98 33.07 -10.11
C ARG A 462 17.19 32.55 -11.31
N TYR A 463 16.31 31.57 -11.10
CA TYR A 463 15.46 31.03 -12.16
C TYR A 463 14.39 32.04 -12.61
N ARG A 464 13.77 32.76 -11.66
CA ARG A 464 12.85 33.87 -11.98
C ARG A 464 13.55 34.95 -12.80
N GLN A 465 14.78 35.32 -12.47
CA GLN A 465 15.57 36.29 -13.24
C GLN A 465 15.86 35.78 -14.66
N ALA A 466 16.20 34.49 -14.81
CA ALA A 466 16.40 33.87 -16.12
C ALA A 466 15.12 33.87 -16.98
N ILE A 467 13.96 33.51 -16.40
CA ILE A 467 12.66 33.54 -17.08
C ILE A 467 12.23 34.97 -17.42
N GLN A 468 12.49 35.95 -16.55
CA GLN A 468 12.19 37.35 -16.83
C GLN A 468 13.05 37.90 -17.98
N GLU A 469 14.32 37.49 -18.06
CA GLU A 469 15.22 37.84 -19.17
C GLU A 469 14.78 37.15 -20.47
N GLU A 470 14.36 35.88 -20.42
CA GLU A 470 13.79 35.13 -21.55
C GLU A 470 12.49 35.76 -22.05
N CYS A 471 11.54 36.07 -21.16
CA CYS A 471 10.29 36.76 -21.49
C CYS A 471 10.52 38.19 -22.03
N ARG A 472 11.60 38.85 -21.60
CA ARG A 472 12.02 40.17 -22.12
C ARG A 472 12.62 40.07 -23.52
N LEU A 473 13.33 39.00 -23.83
CA LEU A 473 13.86 38.70 -25.16
C LEU A 473 12.76 38.32 -26.19
N ILE A 474 11.59 37.87 -25.72
CA ILE A 474 10.44 37.45 -26.54
C ILE A 474 9.40 38.60 -26.71
N GLY A 475 9.82 39.87 -26.60
CA GLY A 475 8.97 41.06 -26.63
C GLY A 475 7.70 41.02 -27.52
N THR A 476 6.57 41.42 -26.93
CA THR A 476 5.22 41.47 -27.52
C THR A 476 5.13 42.20 -28.86
N PRO A 477 4.21 41.78 -29.76
CA PRO A 477 3.09 42.68 -30.09
C PRO A 477 1.72 42.00 -30.37
N ASN A 478 0.68 42.58 -29.77
CA ASN A 478 -0.70 42.78 -30.24
C ASN A 478 -1.51 41.63 -30.90
N GLY A 479 -2.56 41.21 -30.17
CA GLY A 479 -3.94 41.32 -30.65
C GLY A 479 -4.47 40.22 -31.57
N GLN A 480 -4.95 39.12 -30.98
CA GLN A 480 -6.25 38.50 -31.32
C GLN A 480 -6.51 37.31 -30.38
N ARG A 481 -7.53 37.43 -29.51
CA ARG A 481 -8.14 36.28 -28.83
C ARG A 481 -8.92 35.47 -29.86
N GLY A 482 -8.33 34.41 -30.37
CA GLY A 482 -9.05 33.32 -31.06
C GLY A 482 -9.50 32.30 -30.02
N ALA A 483 -10.81 32.18 -29.83
CA ALA A 483 -11.41 31.11 -29.05
C ALA A 483 -11.11 29.75 -29.72
N ILE A 484 -10.44 28.86 -29.00
CA ILE A 484 -10.45 27.42 -29.31
C ILE A 484 -11.47 26.79 -28.36
N THR A 485 -12.72 26.79 -28.80
CA THR A 485 -13.78 25.97 -28.23
C THR A 485 -13.79 24.62 -28.95
N THR A 486 -13.20 23.60 -28.33
CA THR A 486 -13.60 22.20 -28.53
C THR A 486 -13.52 21.49 -27.19
N ARG A 487 -14.65 21.47 -26.46
CA ARG A 487 -14.86 20.55 -25.34
C ARG A 487 -14.92 19.12 -25.91
N PRO A 488 -14.24 18.12 -25.31
CA PRO A 488 -14.50 16.73 -25.64
C PRO A 488 -15.93 16.38 -25.22
N LYS A 489 -16.66 15.72 -26.12
CA LYS A 489 -17.96 15.13 -25.84
C LYS A 489 -17.71 13.80 -25.12
N VAL A 490 -18.12 13.72 -23.86
CA VAL A 490 -18.20 12.48 -23.10
C VAL A 490 -19.50 11.76 -23.51
N GLU A 491 -19.40 10.52 -24.00
CA GLU A 491 -20.55 9.67 -24.25
C GLU A 491 -20.90 8.91 -22.97
N TRP A 492 -22.00 9.32 -22.36
CA TRP A 492 -22.60 8.73 -21.17
C TRP A 492 -22.95 7.26 -21.42
N VAL A 493 -22.75 6.39 -20.43
CA VAL A 493 -23.55 5.16 -20.33
C VAL A 493 -25.01 5.63 -20.19
N SER A 494 -25.76 5.56 -21.30
CA SER A 494 -27.04 6.23 -21.47
C SER A 494 -28.01 5.88 -20.34
N PRO A 495 -28.57 6.87 -19.62
CA PRO A 495 -29.88 6.69 -19.01
C PRO A 495 -30.86 6.36 -20.13
N ARG A 496 -31.80 5.44 -19.92
CA ARG A 496 -33.01 5.45 -20.74
C ARG A 496 -33.64 6.84 -20.60
N ALA A 497 -34.03 7.46 -21.72
CA ALA A 497 -34.51 8.83 -21.76
C ALA A 497 -35.81 9.07 -20.96
N ASP A 498 -36.48 7.98 -20.56
CA ASP A 498 -37.67 7.97 -19.71
C ASP A 498 -37.37 8.38 -18.24
N LEU A 499 -36.21 8.01 -17.69
CA LEU A 499 -35.83 8.33 -16.31
C LEU A 499 -35.40 9.79 -16.11
N ALA A 500 -34.83 10.41 -17.14
CA ALA A 500 -34.42 11.82 -17.13
C ALA A 500 -35.64 12.77 -17.03
N LEU A 501 -36.77 12.41 -17.63
CA LEU A 501 -38.04 13.15 -17.54
C LEU A 501 -38.69 13.04 -16.15
N THR A 502 -38.54 11.91 -15.46
CA THR A 502 -39.04 11.73 -14.08
C THR A 502 -38.25 12.49 -13.01
N ALA A 503 -36.98 12.84 -13.25
CA ALA A 503 -36.13 13.58 -12.31
C ALA A 503 -36.59 15.03 -12.08
N GLU A 504 -37.22 15.65 -13.07
CA GLU A 504 -37.76 17.02 -12.97
C GLU A 504 -39.04 17.06 -12.12
N THR A 505 -39.84 15.99 -12.12
CA THR A 505 -41.11 15.87 -11.38
C THR A 505 -40.99 15.13 -10.05
N ALA A 506 -39.78 14.72 -9.66
CA ALA A 506 -39.53 13.95 -8.44
C ALA A 506 -39.87 14.77 -7.18
N ARG A 507 -40.52 14.11 -6.22
CA ARG A 507 -40.82 14.66 -4.90
C ARG A 507 -39.61 14.63 -3.96
N TYR A 508 -38.77 13.59 -4.07
CA TYR A 508 -37.55 13.41 -3.30
C TYR A 508 -36.42 12.87 -4.20
N ARG A 509 -35.19 13.30 -3.94
CA ARG A 509 -33.98 12.94 -4.70
C ARG A 509 -32.91 12.45 -3.73
N ILE A 510 -32.57 11.18 -3.84
CA ILE A 510 -31.66 10.50 -2.90
C ILE A 510 -30.39 10.07 -3.65
N LEU A 511 -29.23 10.47 -3.15
CA LEU A 511 -27.92 10.09 -3.69
C LEU A 511 -27.32 8.97 -2.85
N PHE A 512 -27.13 7.79 -3.43
CA PHE A 512 -26.32 6.72 -2.86
C PHE A 512 -24.87 6.90 -3.28
N PHE A 513 -23.93 6.77 -2.36
CA PHE A 513 -22.51 6.75 -2.69
C PHE A 513 -21.76 5.74 -1.83
N TYR A 514 -20.90 4.95 -2.46
CA TYR A 514 -20.13 3.91 -1.80
C TYR A 514 -18.91 3.49 -2.65
N ASP A 515 -17.93 2.85 -2.01
CA ASP A 515 -16.73 2.33 -2.67
C ASP A 515 -16.92 0.86 -3.09
N ARG A 516 -16.77 0.55 -4.39
CA ARG A 516 -16.93 -0.80 -4.96
C ARG A 516 -15.91 -1.81 -4.42
N SER A 517 -14.77 -1.35 -3.93
CA SER A 517 -13.72 -2.21 -3.40
C SER A 517 -13.89 -2.55 -1.92
N GLN A 518 -14.69 -1.76 -1.18
CA GLN A 518 -14.84 -1.86 0.28
C GLN A 518 -16.28 -2.19 0.71
N THR A 519 -17.26 -2.09 -0.19
CA THR A 519 -18.67 -2.28 0.15
C THR A 519 -19.16 -3.68 -0.20
N PRO A 520 -19.71 -4.46 0.75
CA PRO A 520 -20.51 -5.64 0.44
C PRO A 520 -21.73 -5.25 -0.40
N PHE A 521 -21.66 -5.52 -1.70
CA PHE A 521 -22.64 -5.09 -2.72
C PHE A 521 -24.09 -5.36 -2.32
N GLN A 522 -24.35 -6.53 -1.72
CA GLN A 522 -25.70 -6.98 -1.36
C GLN A 522 -26.44 -6.09 -0.35
N LEU A 523 -25.76 -5.47 0.62
CA LEU A 523 -26.43 -4.61 1.61
C LEU A 523 -26.67 -3.20 1.07
N ALA A 524 -25.77 -2.69 0.23
CA ALA A 524 -26.02 -1.46 -0.53
C ALA A 524 -27.24 -1.61 -1.44
N GLU A 525 -27.39 -2.75 -2.12
CA GLU A 525 -28.59 -3.11 -2.88
C GLU A 525 -29.85 -3.20 -2.02
N ASP A 526 -29.76 -3.77 -0.82
CA ASP A 526 -30.90 -3.87 0.08
C ASP A 526 -31.38 -2.48 0.55
N ILE A 527 -30.48 -1.55 0.83
CA ILE A 527 -30.88 -0.17 1.17
C ILE A 527 -31.53 0.50 -0.05
N GLN A 528 -30.92 0.32 -1.22
CA GLN A 528 -31.41 0.78 -2.51
C GLN A 528 -32.84 0.27 -2.79
N HIS A 529 -33.07 -1.03 -2.65
CA HIS A 529 -34.38 -1.67 -2.79
C HIS A 529 -35.37 -1.28 -1.69
N ALA A 530 -34.92 -1.03 -0.46
CA ALA A 530 -35.80 -0.54 0.59
C ALA A 530 -36.40 0.84 0.23
N LEU A 531 -35.69 1.62 -0.59
CA LEU A 531 -36.02 3.00 -0.95
C LEU A 531 -36.62 3.14 -2.37
N ALA A 532 -36.49 2.14 -3.24
CA ALA A 532 -37.00 2.14 -4.62
C ALA A 532 -38.14 1.12 -4.87
N PRO A 533 -39.09 1.36 -5.81
CA PRO A 533 -39.50 2.61 -6.44
C PRO A 533 -40.71 3.17 -5.68
N ALA A 534 -40.47 3.89 -4.58
CA ALA A 534 -41.56 4.63 -3.95
C ALA A 534 -41.97 5.80 -4.87
N ASP A 535 -43.26 5.99 -5.13
CA ASP A 535 -43.79 7.09 -5.97
C ASP A 535 -43.16 8.42 -5.56
N GLY A 536 -42.55 9.09 -6.55
CA GLY A 536 -41.94 10.40 -6.37
C GLY A 536 -40.51 10.40 -5.84
N VAL A 537 -39.82 9.25 -5.71
CA VAL A 537 -38.39 9.20 -5.39
C VAL A 537 -37.57 8.96 -6.65
N VAL A 538 -36.50 9.75 -6.84
CA VAL A 538 -35.46 9.47 -7.83
C VAL A 538 -34.15 9.21 -7.11
N CYS A 539 -33.52 8.10 -7.47
CA CYS A 539 -32.28 7.65 -6.88
C CYS A 539 -31.12 7.88 -7.83
N TYR A 540 -30.05 8.45 -7.30
CA TYR A 540 -28.76 8.61 -7.95
C TYR A 540 -27.77 7.66 -7.29
N ILE A 541 -26.90 7.01 -8.04
CA ILE A 541 -25.85 6.15 -7.50
C ILE A 541 -24.52 6.71 -7.95
N LEU A 542 -23.61 6.93 -7.02
CA LEU A 542 -22.25 7.39 -7.28
C LEU A 542 -21.28 6.28 -6.88
N LEU A 543 -20.68 5.65 -7.89
CA LEU A 543 -19.78 4.52 -7.73
C LEU A 543 -18.35 5.03 -7.64
N CYS A 544 -17.68 4.71 -6.54
CA CYS A 544 -16.29 5.07 -6.26
C CYS A 544 -15.41 3.80 -6.30
N GLY A 545 -14.17 3.89 -6.79
CA GLY A 545 -13.19 2.80 -6.68
C GLY A 545 -13.30 1.70 -7.75
N GLN A 546 -12.23 0.90 -7.86
CA GLN A 546 -12.09 -0.20 -8.81
C GLN A 546 -12.62 -1.50 -8.18
N GLY A 547 -13.57 -2.18 -8.83
CA GLY A 547 -14.17 -3.43 -8.33
C GLY A 547 -14.66 -4.31 -9.48
N GLN A 548 -15.02 -5.57 -9.21
CA GLN A 548 -15.47 -6.50 -10.27
C GLN A 548 -16.68 -5.91 -11.01
N ALA A 549 -16.50 -5.71 -12.31
CA ALA A 549 -17.59 -5.50 -13.26
C ALA A 549 -18.49 -6.74 -13.21
N GLY A 550 -19.70 -6.58 -12.68
CA GLY A 550 -20.62 -7.69 -12.44
C GLY A 550 -22.06 -7.37 -12.78
N GLU A 551 -22.59 -6.22 -12.34
CA GLU A 551 -23.99 -5.89 -12.62
C GLU A 551 -24.12 -4.43 -13.03
N GLU A 552 -24.85 -4.22 -14.12
CA GLU A 552 -25.25 -2.89 -14.59
C GLU A 552 -25.97 -2.16 -13.44
N PRO A 553 -25.79 -0.83 -13.31
CA PRO A 553 -26.54 -0.08 -12.32
C PRO A 553 -28.04 -0.36 -12.47
N PRO A 554 -28.79 -0.48 -11.35
CA PRO A 554 -30.18 -0.91 -11.39
C PRO A 554 -31.00 -0.05 -12.36
N GLU A 555 -31.89 -0.69 -13.14
CA GLU A 555 -32.66 -0.01 -14.21
C GLU A 555 -33.49 1.18 -13.71
N TRP A 556 -33.71 1.30 -12.40
CA TRP A 556 -34.53 2.34 -11.77
C TRP A 556 -33.71 3.52 -11.21
N ALA A 557 -32.37 3.51 -11.29
CA ALA A 557 -31.49 4.54 -10.75
C ALA A 557 -30.59 5.19 -11.82
N LEU A 558 -30.19 6.44 -11.57
CA LEU A 558 -29.21 7.15 -12.39
C LEU A 558 -27.82 6.96 -11.79
N ALA A 559 -26.98 6.13 -12.41
CA ALA A 559 -25.64 5.87 -11.91
C ALA A 559 -24.55 6.72 -12.58
N PHE A 560 -23.61 7.17 -11.77
CA PHE A 560 -22.41 7.88 -12.15
C PHE A 560 -21.21 7.07 -11.70
N ASP A 561 -20.33 6.73 -12.64
CA ASP A 561 -19.09 6.02 -12.36
C ASP A 561 -17.94 7.01 -12.39
N LEU A 562 -17.37 7.31 -11.21
CA LEU A 562 -16.24 8.24 -11.11
C LEU A 562 -15.00 7.71 -11.83
N GLU A 563 -14.82 6.38 -11.91
CA GLU A 563 -13.65 5.77 -12.56
C GLU A 563 -13.73 5.85 -14.10
N THR A 564 -14.94 5.79 -14.67
CA THR A 564 -15.13 6.05 -16.11
C THR A 564 -14.73 7.49 -16.45
N LEU A 565 -15.08 8.45 -15.59
CA LEU A 565 -14.74 9.86 -15.77
C LEU A 565 -13.24 10.13 -15.59
N THR A 566 -12.55 9.39 -14.71
CA THR A 566 -11.10 9.49 -14.56
C THR A 566 -10.33 8.84 -15.72
N CYS A 567 -10.85 7.74 -16.27
CA CYS A 567 -10.30 7.06 -17.45
C CYS A 567 -10.40 7.92 -18.73
N GLU A 568 -11.34 8.86 -18.79
CA GLU A 568 -11.48 9.87 -19.85
C GLU A 568 -10.52 11.07 -19.69
N GLY A 569 -9.59 11.02 -18.74
CA GLY A 569 -8.52 12.01 -18.56
C GLY A 569 -8.82 13.11 -17.54
N LEU A 570 -9.87 12.97 -16.71
CA LEU A 570 -10.11 13.84 -15.56
C LEU A 570 -9.35 13.29 -14.33
N SER A 571 -8.75 14.14 -13.51
CA SER A 571 -8.30 13.73 -12.18
C SER A 571 -9.49 13.35 -11.30
N ARG A 572 -9.28 12.55 -10.23
CA ARG A 572 -10.36 12.16 -9.29
C ARG A 572 -11.10 13.37 -8.72
N SER A 573 -10.39 14.46 -8.44
CA SER A 573 -10.99 15.72 -7.97
C SER A 573 -11.82 16.42 -9.05
N GLU A 574 -11.38 16.40 -10.32
CA GLU A 574 -12.15 16.95 -11.44
C GLU A 574 -13.37 16.09 -11.77
N ALA A 575 -13.25 14.76 -11.67
CA ALA A 575 -14.38 13.84 -11.78
C ALA A 575 -15.40 14.11 -10.67
N ILE A 576 -14.99 14.19 -9.40
CA ILE A 576 -15.86 14.54 -8.27
C ILE A 576 -16.49 15.92 -8.50
N GLY A 577 -15.71 16.94 -8.85
CA GLY A 577 -16.20 18.30 -9.10
C GLY A 577 -17.25 18.35 -10.21
N LYS A 578 -16.98 17.69 -11.35
CA LYS A 578 -17.91 17.59 -12.47
C LYS A 578 -19.19 16.85 -12.08
N THR A 579 -19.06 15.72 -11.39
CA THR A 579 -20.21 14.96 -10.90
C THR A 579 -21.03 15.78 -9.89
N LEU A 580 -20.38 16.55 -9.02
CA LEU A 580 -21.05 17.47 -8.10
C LEU A 580 -21.71 18.65 -8.82
N GLU A 581 -21.14 19.20 -9.90
CA GLU A 581 -21.81 20.20 -10.74
C GLU A 581 -23.08 19.63 -11.39
N ASP A 582 -22.98 18.41 -11.92
CA ASP A 582 -24.10 17.70 -12.55
C ASP A 582 -25.19 17.30 -11.53
N ILE A 583 -24.80 16.98 -10.30
CA ILE A 583 -25.70 16.62 -9.18
C ILE A 583 -26.28 17.87 -8.50
N ALA A 584 -25.51 18.94 -8.32
CA ALA A 584 -25.94 20.19 -7.70
C ALA A 584 -27.00 20.89 -8.55
N GLY A 585 -26.93 20.77 -9.88
CA GLY A 585 -27.99 21.18 -10.79
C GLY A 585 -29.32 20.42 -10.60
N ARG A 586 -29.35 19.34 -9.79
CA ARG A 586 -30.49 18.43 -9.64
C ARG A 586 -31.15 18.45 -8.25
N SER A 587 -30.75 19.31 -7.31
CA SER A 587 -31.37 19.47 -5.97
C SER A 587 -31.55 18.15 -5.18
N ILE A 588 -30.46 17.57 -4.67
CA ILE A 588 -30.47 16.36 -3.82
C ILE A 588 -31.01 16.68 -2.42
N ASP A 589 -31.94 15.85 -1.94
CA ASP A 589 -32.57 15.99 -0.61
C ASP A 589 -31.82 15.22 0.49
N LEU A 590 -31.10 14.14 0.14
CA LEU A 590 -30.34 13.30 1.06
C LEU A 590 -29.24 12.53 0.33
N ALA A 591 -28.03 12.50 0.90
CA ALA A 591 -26.98 11.58 0.53
C ALA A 591 -26.90 10.41 1.53
N LEU A 592 -26.89 9.18 1.02
CA LEU A 592 -26.76 7.93 1.76
C LEU A 592 -25.38 7.34 1.47
N GLY A 593 -24.54 7.38 2.48
CA GLY A 593 -23.20 6.80 2.45
C GLY A 593 -23.18 5.43 3.11
N TYR A 594 -22.38 4.50 2.60
CA TYR A 594 -22.23 3.15 3.13
C TYR A 594 -20.78 2.90 3.61
N THR A 595 -20.63 2.19 4.74
CA THR A 595 -19.37 1.87 5.44
C THR A 595 -18.48 3.11 5.70
N LEU A 596 -17.16 2.93 5.80
CA LEU A 596 -16.14 3.98 5.75
C LEU A 596 -16.25 4.70 4.41
N LEU A 597 -16.77 5.92 4.46
CA LEU A 597 -17.00 6.75 3.29
C LEU A 597 -15.69 7.15 2.62
N PRO A 598 -15.67 7.34 1.29
CA PRO A 598 -14.62 8.14 0.64
C PRO A 598 -14.66 9.57 1.21
N GLY A 599 -13.72 9.90 2.09
CA GLY A 599 -13.75 11.14 2.88
C GLY A 599 -13.69 12.42 2.03
N ASP A 600 -12.99 12.38 0.89
CA ASP A 600 -12.98 13.44 -0.11
C ASP A 600 -14.38 13.77 -0.65
N LEU A 601 -15.15 12.74 -1.00
CA LEU A 601 -16.52 12.89 -1.50
C LEU A 601 -17.51 13.28 -0.40
N ALA A 602 -17.42 12.65 0.77
CA ALA A 602 -18.30 12.94 1.90
C ALA A 602 -18.14 14.40 2.37
N ARG A 603 -16.90 14.91 2.47
CA ARG A 603 -16.62 16.33 2.73
C ARG A 603 -17.18 17.23 1.64
N SER A 604 -17.05 16.84 0.38
CA SER A 604 -17.53 17.65 -0.74
C SER A 604 -19.06 17.78 -0.73
N LEU A 605 -19.79 16.67 -0.48
CA LEU A 605 -21.25 16.66 -0.33
C LEU A 605 -21.71 17.48 0.89
N HIS A 606 -21.00 17.34 2.02
CA HIS A 606 -21.28 18.12 3.23
C HIS A 606 -21.04 19.62 2.99
N SER A 607 -19.97 19.99 2.28
CA SER A 607 -19.61 21.39 2.02
C SER A 607 -20.64 22.14 1.16
N ILE A 608 -21.37 21.43 0.30
CA ILE A 608 -22.45 22.00 -0.52
C ILE A 608 -23.83 21.92 0.15
N GLY A 609 -23.88 21.52 1.43
CA GLY A 609 -25.08 21.51 2.25
C GLY A 609 -26.04 20.34 2.00
N ILE A 610 -25.57 19.25 1.38
CA ILE A 610 -26.38 18.03 1.25
C ILE A 610 -26.31 17.25 2.57
N PRO A 611 -27.45 16.93 3.21
CA PRO A 611 -27.45 16.17 4.45
C PRO A 611 -26.98 14.73 4.17
N ILE A 612 -26.16 14.18 5.07
CA ILE A 612 -25.57 12.84 4.92
C ILE A 612 -26.09 11.91 6.02
N LEU A 613 -26.67 10.78 5.60
CA LEU A 613 -26.97 9.63 6.46
C LEU A 613 -25.99 8.51 6.14
N THR A 614 -25.21 8.08 7.13
CA THR A 614 -24.20 7.04 6.93
C THR A 614 -24.68 5.72 7.53
N VAL A 615 -24.58 4.63 6.78
CA VAL A 615 -24.83 3.27 7.26
C VAL A 615 -23.49 2.57 7.45
N LEU A 616 -23.10 2.37 8.71
CA LEU A 616 -21.85 1.75 9.10
C LEU A 616 -22.10 0.29 9.51
N ASP A 617 -21.59 -0.65 8.72
CA ASP A 617 -21.73 -2.10 8.89
C ASP A 617 -20.44 -2.79 9.36
N GLU A 618 -19.30 -2.11 9.28
CA GLU A 618 -18.00 -2.60 9.72
C GLU A 618 -17.21 -1.56 10.55
N LEU A 619 -16.28 -2.06 11.37
CA LEU A 619 -15.26 -1.28 12.08
C LEU A 619 -13.89 -1.92 11.83
N PRO A 620 -12.79 -1.13 11.83
CA PRO A 620 -11.43 -1.65 11.82
C PRO A 620 -11.18 -2.65 12.96
N ALA A 621 -10.31 -3.64 12.72
CA ALA A 621 -10.09 -4.74 13.66
C ALA A 621 -9.45 -4.26 14.98
N ILE A 622 -9.84 -4.89 16.11
CA ILE A 622 -9.25 -4.63 17.43
C ILE A 622 -7.79 -5.16 17.46
N GLY A 623 -6.83 -4.35 17.01
CA GLY A 623 -5.41 -4.70 17.02
C GLY A 623 -4.61 -4.09 15.87
N GLU A 624 -5.28 -3.72 14.77
CA GLU A 624 -4.71 -2.73 13.86
C GLU A 624 -4.53 -1.44 14.65
N THR A 625 -3.35 -0.84 14.55
CA THR A 625 -3.14 0.49 15.11
C THR A 625 -4.31 1.33 14.59
N PHE A 626 -5.03 2.01 15.48
CA PHE A 626 -6.07 2.98 15.14
C PHE A 626 -5.45 4.20 14.41
N ALA A 627 -4.70 3.95 13.34
CA ALA A 627 -4.17 4.92 12.41
C ALA A 627 -5.33 5.63 11.69
N ASP A 628 -6.53 5.04 11.69
CA ASP A 628 -7.78 5.59 11.14
C ASP A 628 -8.71 6.20 12.21
N SER A 629 -8.18 6.68 13.34
CA SER A 629 -9.01 7.54 14.22
C SER A 629 -9.55 8.76 13.44
N SER A 630 -8.81 9.25 12.44
CA SER A 630 -9.22 10.35 11.56
C SER A 630 -10.45 10.03 10.72
N LEU A 631 -10.56 8.84 10.11
CA LEU A 631 -11.70 8.49 9.24
C LEU A 631 -13.00 8.33 10.04
N LEU A 632 -12.91 7.69 11.21
CA LEU A 632 -14.07 7.54 12.09
C LEU A 632 -14.49 8.90 12.68
N THR A 633 -13.53 9.75 13.08
CA THR A 633 -13.82 11.14 13.48
C THR A 633 -14.45 11.93 12.34
N GLU A 634 -13.91 11.84 11.13
CA GLU A 634 -14.43 12.50 9.93
C GLU A 634 -15.87 12.04 9.62
N LEU A 635 -16.15 10.74 9.71
CA LEU A 635 -17.50 10.19 9.57
C LEU A 635 -18.45 10.81 10.61
N GLY A 636 -17.99 10.98 11.85
CA GLY A 636 -18.72 11.67 12.91
C GLY A 636 -18.93 13.18 12.67
N GLU A 637 -18.06 13.83 11.91
CA GLU A 637 -18.13 15.25 11.55
C GLU A 637 -19.09 15.50 10.37
N VAL A 638 -19.00 14.70 9.31
CA VAL A 638 -19.74 14.93 8.06
C VAL A 638 -21.14 14.32 8.07
N SER A 639 -21.39 13.29 8.89
CA SER A 639 -22.69 12.61 8.97
C SER A 639 -23.64 13.31 9.94
N GLU A 640 -24.83 13.67 9.46
CA GLU A 640 -25.90 14.16 10.35
C GLU A 640 -26.36 13.03 11.28
N ARG A 641 -26.38 11.81 10.76
CA ARG A 641 -26.72 10.59 11.49
C ARG A 641 -25.95 9.39 11.00
N ILE A 642 -25.77 8.44 11.91
CA ILE A 642 -25.09 7.17 11.67
C ILE A 642 -26.05 6.04 12.03
N VAL A 643 -26.30 5.14 11.09
CA VAL A 643 -26.98 3.87 11.32
C VAL A 643 -25.92 2.81 11.55
N VAL A 644 -26.03 2.04 12.62
CA VAL A 644 -25.19 0.87 12.88
C VAL A 644 -26.02 -0.40 12.91
N THR A 645 -25.39 -1.53 12.64
CA THR A 645 -26.07 -2.83 12.49
C THR A 645 -26.26 -3.57 13.81
N SER A 646 -25.67 -3.12 14.91
CA SER A 646 -25.80 -3.76 16.24
C SER A 646 -25.64 -2.78 17.40
N GLU A 647 -26.19 -3.14 18.57
CA GLU A 647 -26.00 -2.41 19.83
C GLU A 647 -24.53 -2.44 20.27
N MET A 648 -23.83 -3.55 20.02
CA MET A 648 -22.39 -3.68 20.21
C MET A 648 -21.62 -2.59 19.44
N MET A 649 -21.94 -2.36 18.16
CA MET A 649 -21.30 -1.30 17.38
C MET A 649 -21.59 0.09 17.95
N ARG A 650 -22.84 0.35 18.36
CA ARG A 650 -23.17 1.63 19.02
C ARG A 650 -22.31 1.84 20.26
N GLN A 651 -22.21 0.82 21.12
CA GLN A 651 -21.38 0.89 22.32
C GLN A 651 -19.91 1.17 21.99
N LYS A 652 -19.34 0.45 21.01
CA LYS A 652 -17.95 0.67 20.56
C LYS A 652 -17.72 2.10 20.05
N LEU A 653 -18.65 2.66 19.26
CA LEU A 653 -18.55 4.04 18.78
C LEU A 653 -18.64 5.07 19.92
N THR A 654 -19.55 4.84 20.89
CA THR A 654 -19.71 5.71 22.06
C THR A 654 -18.49 5.67 22.97
N GLU A 655 -17.91 4.50 23.24
CA GLU A 655 -16.71 4.34 24.07
C GLU A 655 -15.47 5.04 23.51
N LYS A 656 -15.43 5.23 22.19
CA LYS A 656 -14.33 5.84 21.45
C LYS A 656 -14.52 7.33 21.16
N ASP A 657 -15.61 7.94 21.64
CA ASP A 657 -15.98 9.34 21.40
C ASP A 657 -16.09 9.72 19.91
N ILE A 658 -16.38 8.75 19.05
CA ILE A 658 -16.49 8.93 17.58
C ILE A 658 -17.77 9.69 17.18
N CYS A 659 -18.66 9.95 18.14
CA CYS A 659 -19.80 10.84 18.00
C CYS A 659 -20.29 11.19 19.41
N THR A 660 -20.07 12.43 19.85
CA THR A 660 -20.33 12.90 21.23
C THR A 660 -21.80 12.87 21.67
N SER A 661 -22.75 12.58 20.76
CA SER A 661 -24.18 12.49 21.08
C SER A 661 -24.76 11.14 20.63
N ASN A 662 -25.20 10.34 21.60
CA ASN A 662 -25.96 9.10 21.37
C ASN A 662 -27.23 9.31 20.52
N GLU A 663 -27.75 10.55 20.45
CA GLU A 663 -28.96 10.86 19.68
C GLU A 663 -28.74 10.86 18.15
N ARG A 664 -27.48 10.85 17.69
CA ARG A 664 -27.12 10.76 16.26
C ARG A 664 -26.87 9.34 15.77
N ILE A 665 -26.70 8.36 16.67
CA ILE A 665 -26.50 6.95 16.30
C ILE A 665 -27.80 6.18 16.44
N THR A 666 -28.25 5.51 15.38
CA THR A 666 -29.45 4.68 15.37
C THR A 666 -29.10 3.24 15.05
N VAL A 667 -29.54 2.29 15.89
CA VAL A 667 -29.35 0.85 15.59
C VAL A 667 -30.49 0.37 14.70
N ILE A 668 -30.14 -0.18 13.53
CA ILE A 668 -31.08 -0.88 12.64
C ILE A 668 -30.44 -2.21 12.24
N TYR A 669 -30.97 -3.31 12.78
CA TYR A 669 -30.52 -4.65 12.39
C TYR A 669 -30.73 -4.90 10.90
N PRO A 670 -29.75 -5.50 10.18
CA PRO A 670 -29.87 -5.84 8.77
C PRO A 670 -31.14 -6.65 8.46
N GLY A 671 -31.74 -6.36 7.30
CA GLY A 671 -32.94 -7.05 6.82
C GLY A 671 -32.59 -8.17 5.83
N ILE A 672 -33.30 -9.31 5.92
CA ILE A 672 -33.27 -10.36 4.90
C ILE A 672 -34.53 -10.27 4.05
N ARG A 673 -34.35 -10.21 2.72
CA ARG A 673 -35.43 -10.24 1.72
C ARG A 673 -36.17 -11.58 1.75
N SER A 674 -37.48 -11.55 1.50
CA SER A 674 -38.33 -12.74 1.58
C SER A 674 -38.08 -13.75 0.46
N ASP A 675 -37.59 -13.29 -0.70
CA ASP A 675 -37.25 -14.13 -1.85
C ASP A 675 -36.12 -15.13 -1.54
N LEU A 676 -35.14 -14.78 -0.70
CA LEU A 676 -34.14 -15.73 -0.18
C LEU A 676 -34.78 -16.93 0.52
N GLY A 677 -35.94 -16.75 1.16
CA GLY A 677 -36.70 -17.83 1.78
C GLY A 677 -37.44 -18.73 0.80
N GLU A 678 -37.74 -18.25 -0.40
CA GLU A 678 -38.50 -18.95 -1.45
C GLU A 678 -37.59 -19.63 -2.49
N GLN A 679 -36.33 -19.23 -2.58
CA GLN A 679 -35.32 -19.87 -3.42
C GLN A 679 -34.99 -21.29 -2.91
N SER A 680 -34.86 -22.23 -3.85
CA SER A 680 -34.50 -23.63 -3.60
C SER A 680 -33.16 -23.96 -4.25
N SER A 681 -32.36 -24.80 -3.59
CA SER A 681 -31.09 -25.28 -4.14
C SER A 681 -31.21 -26.50 -5.07
N GLU A 682 -32.42 -26.96 -5.41
CA GLU A 682 -32.64 -28.16 -6.27
C GLU A 682 -31.93 -28.12 -7.62
N GLN A 683 -31.64 -26.93 -8.14
CA GLN A 683 -30.92 -26.73 -9.40
C GLN A 683 -29.39 -26.89 -9.28
N TYR A 684 -28.84 -26.92 -8.07
CA TYR A 684 -27.40 -27.03 -7.82
C TYR A 684 -26.98 -28.49 -7.54
N PRO A 685 -25.74 -28.87 -7.87
CA PRO A 685 -25.20 -30.18 -7.49
C PRO A 685 -25.22 -30.40 -5.97
N SER A 686 -25.29 -31.66 -5.55
CA SER A 686 -25.17 -32.01 -4.13
C SER A 686 -23.82 -31.53 -3.57
N VAL A 687 -23.87 -30.68 -2.54
CA VAL A 687 -22.67 -30.15 -1.86
C VAL A 687 -21.80 -31.28 -1.30
N LEU A 688 -22.40 -32.31 -0.68
CA LEU A 688 -21.65 -33.46 -0.18
C LEU A 688 -20.93 -34.19 -1.32
N ALA A 689 -21.56 -34.33 -2.48
CA ALA A 689 -20.94 -34.95 -3.65
C ALA A 689 -19.83 -34.07 -4.26
N GLU A 690 -20.01 -32.74 -4.30
CA GLU A 690 -18.99 -31.78 -4.77
C GLU A 690 -17.65 -31.98 -4.06
N PHE A 691 -17.69 -32.22 -2.74
CA PHE A 691 -16.51 -32.35 -1.89
C PHE A 691 -16.13 -33.78 -1.53
N ASN A 692 -16.75 -34.79 -2.16
CA ASN A 692 -16.52 -36.21 -1.85
C ASN A 692 -16.78 -36.57 -0.37
N PHE A 693 -17.74 -35.90 0.27
CA PHE A 693 -18.20 -36.24 1.61
C PHE A 693 -19.23 -37.38 1.58
N PRO A 694 -19.21 -38.29 2.57
CA PRO A 694 -20.22 -39.34 2.69
C PRO A 694 -21.65 -38.76 2.74
N PRO A 695 -22.65 -39.40 2.10
CA PRO A 695 -24.03 -38.89 2.10
C PRO A 695 -24.70 -38.78 3.48
N ASP A 696 -24.20 -39.50 4.48
CA ASP A 696 -24.68 -39.46 5.87
C ASP A 696 -23.82 -38.57 6.77
N SER A 697 -22.99 -37.70 6.18
CA SER A 697 -22.15 -36.75 6.90
C SER A 697 -22.99 -35.76 7.69
N PHE A 698 -22.49 -35.37 8.86
CA PHE A 698 -22.99 -34.23 9.61
C PHE A 698 -22.18 -32.99 9.22
N LEU A 699 -22.79 -32.09 8.46
CA LEU A 699 -22.10 -30.98 7.82
C LEU A 699 -22.15 -29.72 8.70
N VAL A 700 -20.98 -29.25 9.13
CA VAL A 700 -20.79 -27.98 9.82
C VAL A 700 -20.29 -26.95 8.81
N LEU A 701 -21.09 -25.92 8.59
CA LEU A 701 -20.74 -24.82 7.69
C LEU A 701 -20.21 -23.63 8.51
N ALA A 702 -19.04 -23.13 8.17
CA ALA A 702 -18.50 -21.88 8.66
C ALA A 702 -18.31 -20.90 7.50
N ASN A 703 -18.50 -19.61 7.77
CA ASN A 703 -18.27 -18.56 6.81
C ASN A 703 -17.55 -17.37 7.45
N GLY A 704 -16.61 -16.80 6.71
CA GLY A 704 -15.86 -15.64 7.13
C GLY A 704 -14.49 -15.56 6.45
N PRO A 705 -13.79 -14.44 6.58
CA PRO A 705 -12.43 -14.28 6.07
C PRO A 705 -11.50 -15.34 6.69
N ILE A 706 -10.61 -15.91 5.87
CA ILE A 706 -9.58 -16.84 6.34
C ILE A 706 -8.45 -16.02 6.97
N ALA A 707 -8.68 -15.62 8.21
CA ALA A 707 -7.81 -14.75 8.99
C ALA A 707 -8.10 -14.92 10.50
N PRO A 708 -7.22 -14.45 11.40
CA PRO A 708 -7.46 -14.48 12.84
C PRO A 708 -8.79 -13.85 13.26
N ARG A 709 -9.23 -12.76 12.59
CA ARG A 709 -10.52 -12.11 12.91
C ARG A 709 -11.72 -13.05 12.69
N GLY A 710 -11.71 -13.79 11.57
CA GLY A 710 -12.77 -14.73 11.21
C GLY A 710 -12.73 -16.03 12.00
N GLY A 711 -11.63 -16.30 12.71
CA GLY A 711 -11.47 -17.49 13.53
C GLY A 711 -11.18 -18.76 12.74
N ALA A 712 -10.66 -18.65 11.51
CA ALA A 712 -10.34 -19.80 10.68
C ALA A 712 -9.31 -20.74 11.34
N ASP A 713 -8.37 -20.20 12.11
CA ASP A 713 -7.43 -20.97 12.91
C ASP A 713 -8.11 -21.78 14.03
N LEU A 714 -9.23 -21.30 14.57
CA LEU A 714 -9.96 -21.98 15.65
C LEU A 714 -10.66 -23.25 15.15
N ILE A 715 -10.84 -23.42 13.84
CA ILE A 715 -11.40 -24.65 13.28
C ILE A 715 -10.50 -25.85 13.58
N VAL A 716 -9.18 -25.67 13.57
CA VAL A 716 -8.20 -26.75 13.76
C VAL A 716 -8.34 -27.39 15.15
N PRO A 717 -8.27 -26.65 16.28
CA PRO A 717 -8.47 -27.24 17.59
C PRO A 717 -9.90 -27.76 17.81
N ILE A 718 -10.93 -27.12 17.24
CA ILE A 718 -12.33 -27.59 17.33
C ILE A 718 -12.47 -28.97 16.69
N VAL A 719 -12.01 -29.11 15.44
CA VAL A 719 -12.09 -30.36 14.68
C VAL A 719 -11.29 -31.45 15.38
N ARG A 720 -10.05 -31.16 15.80
CA ARG A 720 -9.24 -32.09 16.59
C ARG A 720 -9.99 -32.62 17.81
N GLU A 721 -10.65 -31.75 18.56
CA GLU A 721 -11.34 -32.12 19.79
C GLU A 721 -12.63 -32.92 19.52
N VAL A 722 -13.41 -32.52 18.50
CA VAL A 722 -14.58 -33.25 18.00
C VAL A 722 -14.22 -34.70 17.68
N PHE A 723 -13.17 -34.93 16.89
CA PHE A 723 -12.76 -36.28 16.51
C PHE A 723 -12.14 -37.06 17.67
N SER A 724 -11.39 -36.40 18.56
CA SER A 724 -10.80 -37.06 19.74
C SER A 724 -11.85 -37.56 20.74
N HIS A 725 -12.98 -36.85 20.90
CA HIS A 725 -13.96 -37.14 21.95
C HIS A 725 -15.23 -37.82 21.47
N LEU A 726 -15.64 -37.62 20.21
CA LEU A 726 -16.85 -38.22 19.67
C LEU A 726 -16.61 -39.53 18.94
N GLY A 727 -15.39 -39.77 18.46
CA GLY A 727 -15.02 -41.00 17.74
C GLY A 727 -15.88 -41.30 16.51
N THR A 728 -16.59 -40.31 15.99
CA THR A 728 -17.49 -40.44 14.83
C THR A 728 -16.81 -39.92 13.57
N GLU A 729 -16.87 -40.70 12.50
CA GLU A 729 -16.37 -40.28 11.19
C GLU A 729 -17.36 -39.42 10.42
N LYS A 730 -18.51 -39.06 11.00
CA LYS A 730 -19.59 -38.36 10.27
C LYS A 730 -19.37 -36.86 10.12
N PHE A 731 -18.66 -36.20 11.02
CA PHE A 731 -18.50 -34.75 10.95
C PHE A 731 -17.71 -34.34 9.70
N ARG A 732 -18.17 -33.30 9.02
CA ARG A 732 -17.46 -32.61 7.93
C ARG A 732 -17.59 -31.11 8.12
N PHE A 733 -16.53 -30.39 7.81
CA PHE A 733 -16.46 -28.95 7.97
C PHE A 733 -16.20 -28.30 6.62
N LEU A 734 -17.04 -27.34 6.25
CA LEU A 734 -16.80 -26.48 5.09
C LEU A 734 -16.59 -25.05 5.59
N TRP A 735 -15.50 -24.44 5.16
CA TRP A 735 -15.24 -23.03 5.36
C TRP A 735 -15.38 -22.29 4.03
N ILE A 736 -16.30 -21.33 3.97
CA ILE A 736 -16.51 -20.48 2.79
C ILE A 736 -16.01 -19.07 3.09
N GLY A 737 -15.09 -18.57 2.27
CA GLY A 737 -14.49 -17.25 2.43
C GLY A 737 -13.13 -17.12 1.76
N GLU A 738 -12.74 -15.89 1.47
CA GLU A 738 -11.44 -15.57 0.88
C GLU A 738 -10.38 -15.29 1.95
N GLU A 739 -9.12 -15.35 1.54
CA GLU A 739 -8.00 -14.93 2.36
C GLU A 739 -7.96 -13.40 2.41
N GLN A 740 -7.80 -12.84 3.59
CA GLN A 740 -7.97 -11.39 3.80
C GLN A 740 -6.75 -10.57 3.33
N ASP A 741 -5.56 -11.19 3.27
CA ASP A 741 -4.28 -10.59 2.89
C ASP A 741 -3.41 -11.63 2.14
N ASP A 742 -2.25 -11.26 1.61
CA ASP A 742 -1.21 -12.20 1.09
C ASP A 742 -0.52 -13.01 2.22
N SER A 743 -1.24 -13.28 3.30
CA SER A 743 -0.82 -14.13 4.41
C SER A 743 -0.78 -15.59 3.97
N LEU A 744 0.14 -16.39 4.51
CA LEU A 744 0.14 -17.86 4.34
C LEU A 744 -0.86 -18.54 5.31
N PHE A 745 -1.93 -17.85 5.70
CA PHE A 745 -2.74 -18.22 6.86
C PHE A 745 -3.57 -19.48 6.60
N ARG A 746 -4.17 -19.60 5.40
CA ARG A 746 -4.80 -20.85 4.96
C ARG A 746 -3.81 -22.00 4.99
N ASN A 747 -2.60 -21.79 4.46
CA ASN A 747 -1.56 -22.81 4.37
C ASN A 747 -1.15 -23.33 5.75
N TRP A 748 -1.11 -22.47 6.78
CA TRP A 748 -0.87 -22.92 8.16
C TRP A 748 -2.00 -23.78 8.70
N CYS A 749 -3.26 -23.37 8.51
CA CYS A 749 -4.42 -24.16 8.94
C CYS A 749 -4.45 -25.53 8.24
N GLU A 750 -4.22 -25.56 6.93
CA GLU A 750 -4.16 -26.81 6.14
C GLU A 750 -2.97 -27.69 6.52
N HIS A 751 -1.81 -27.09 6.82
CA HIS A 751 -0.64 -27.81 7.32
C HIS A 751 -0.90 -28.46 8.68
N ASP A 752 -1.53 -27.74 9.61
CA ASP A 752 -1.87 -28.28 10.93
C ASP A 752 -2.89 -29.41 10.81
N LEU A 753 -3.92 -29.24 9.97
CA LEU A 753 -4.89 -30.29 9.67
C LEU A 753 -4.22 -31.52 9.04
N ALA A 754 -3.28 -31.33 8.12
CA ALA A 754 -2.52 -32.43 7.51
C ALA A 754 -1.66 -33.16 8.55
N THR A 755 -0.99 -32.41 9.42
CA THR A 755 -0.17 -32.95 10.51
C THR A 755 -1.01 -33.76 11.50
N LEU A 756 -2.26 -33.35 11.73
CA LEU A 756 -3.22 -34.07 12.58
C LEU A 756 -3.94 -35.22 11.87
N GLY A 757 -3.73 -35.40 10.56
CA GLY A 757 -4.43 -36.41 9.76
C GLY A 757 -5.92 -36.12 9.56
N LEU A 758 -6.30 -34.84 9.49
CA LEU A 758 -7.69 -34.35 9.44
C LEU A 758 -8.01 -33.58 8.14
N SER A 759 -7.12 -33.60 7.14
CA SER A 759 -7.32 -32.88 5.87
C SER A 759 -8.55 -33.32 5.07
N ASP A 760 -9.03 -34.55 5.25
CA ASP A 760 -10.25 -35.05 4.61
C ASP A 760 -11.55 -34.62 5.34
N ARG A 761 -11.41 -33.90 6.46
CA ARG A 761 -12.52 -33.49 7.33
C ARG A 761 -12.89 -32.02 7.23
N VAL A 762 -11.97 -31.17 6.78
CA VAL A 762 -12.15 -29.71 6.68
C VAL A 762 -11.73 -29.27 5.29
N ILE A 763 -12.59 -28.52 4.60
CA ILE A 763 -12.27 -27.95 3.30
C ILE A 763 -12.48 -26.43 3.34
N PHE A 764 -11.42 -25.71 3.00
CA PHE A 764 -11.46 -24.28 2.71
C PHE A 764 -11.80 -24.09 1.23
N THR A 765 -13.02 -23.66 0.94
CA THR A 765 -13.57 -23.66 -0.42
C THR A 765 -13.21 -22.42 -1.25
N GLY A 766 -12.74 -21.35 -0.59
CA GLY A 766 -12.64 -20.01 -1.19
C GLY A 766 -13.99 -19.29 -1.20
N SER A 767 -14.14 -18.25 -2.03
CA SER A 767 -15.43 -17.61 -2.28
C SER A 767 -16.35 -18.51 -3.11
N ARG A 768 -17.65 -18.26 -2.95
CA ARG A 768 -18.71 -18.91 -3.72
C ARG A 768 -19.69 -17.86 -4.23
N PRO A 769 -20.19 -18.00 -5.48
CA PRO A 769 -21.12 -17.04 -6.06
C PRO A 769 -22.49 -17.06 -5.38
N THR A 770 -22.85 -18.18 -4.73
CA THR A 770 -24.06 -18.28 -3.90
C THR A 770 -23.79 -19.22 -2.72
N LEU A 771 -24.35 -18.89 -1.57
CA LEU A 771 -24.25 -19.70 -0.34
C LEU A 771 -25.48 -20.59 -0.12
N LEU A 772 -26.56 -20.38 -0.88
CA LEU A 772 -27.81 -21.10 -0.75
C LEU A 772 -27.66 -22.64 -0.72
N PRO A 773 -26.96 -23.30 -1.67
CA PRO A 773 -26.81 -24.76 -1.64
C PRO A 773 -26.04 -25.26 -0.41
N TYR A 774 -25.12 -24.46 0.10
CA TYR A 774 -24.32 -24.80 1.28
C TYR A 774 -25.13 -24.66 2.56
N LEU A 775 -25.94 -23.60 2.68
CA LEU A 775 -26.85 -23.39 3.81
C LEU A 775 -27.92 -24.49 3.90
N GLU A 776 -28.46 -24.93 2.76
CA GLU A 776 -29.48 -26.00 2.73
C GLU A 776 -28.89 -27.40 2.98
N ALA A 777 -27.62 -27.62 2.62
CA ALA A 777 -26.93 -28.90 2.86
C ALA A 777 -26.38 -29.04 4.29
N ALA A 778 -26.16 -27.94 5.01
CA ALA A 778 -25.54 -27.96 6.33
C ALA A 778 -26.52 -28.41 7.43
N ASP A 779 -25.98 -29.02 8.49
CA ASP A 779 -26.72 -29.34 9.71
C ASP A 779 -26.62 -28.24 10.78
N VAL A 780 -25.48 -27.55 10.83
CA VAL A 780 -25.18 -26.48 11.79
C VAL A 780 -24.35 -25.40 11.11
N PHE A 781 -24.65 -24.14 11.41
CA PHE A 781 -23.79 -23.02 11.07
C PHE A 781 -22.89 -22.67 12.26
N LEU A 782 -21.58 -22.64 12.05
CA LEU A 782 -20.58 -22.30 13.05
C LEU A 782 -20.01 -20.91 12.75
N LEU A 783 -20.08 -20.03 13.75
CA LEU A 783 -19.51 -18.68 13.68
C LEU A 783 -18.45 -18.51 14.77
N PRO A 784 -17.20 -18.98 14.55
CA PRO A 784 -16.13 -18.89 15.52
C PRO A 784 -15.35 -17.56 15.40
N ALA A 785 -16.01 -16.50 14.93
CA ALA A 785 -15.37 -15.20 14.71
C ALA A 785 -14.96 -14.54 16.03
N ARG A 786 -13.74 -14.03 16.09
CA ARG A 786 -13.26 -13.23 17.23
C ARG A 786 -13.91 -11.85 17.25
N GLU A 787 -14.19 -11.33 16.07
CA GLU A 787 -14.89 -10.07 15.87
C GLU A 787 -15.88 -10.23 14.72
N ASP A 788 -17.14 -9.93 15.01
CA ASP A 788 -18.24 -9.95 14.05
C ASP A 788 -19.21 -8.82 14.38
N HIS A 789 -19.31 -7.83 13.50
CA HIS A 789 -20.11 -6.63 13.72
C HIS A 789 -21.60 -6.90 13.62
N PHE A 790 -21.99 -7.71 12.63
CA PHE A 790 -23.28 -8.38 12.51
C PHE A 790 -23.22 -9.40 11.35
N SER A 791 -23.10 -10.70 11.65
CA SER A 791 -23.00 -11.74 10.61
C SER A 791 -24.29 -11.88 9.80
N ARG A 792 -24.29 -11.30 8.59
CA ARG A 792 -25.39 -11.44 7.64
C ARG A 792 -25.60 -12.90 7.20
N ILE A 793 -24.53 -13.63 6.96
CA ILE A 793 -24.63 -15.04 6.56
C ILE A 793 -25.15 -15.91 7.72
N GLY A 794 -24.75 -15.60 8.95
CA GLY A 794 -25.36 -16.24 10.12
C GLY A 794 -26.86 -15.91 10.24
N LEU A 795 -27.29 -14.71 9.88
CA LEU A 795 -28.70 -14.36 9.81
C LEU A 795 -29.44 -15.11 8.67
N GLU A 796 -28.81 -15.29 7.50
CA GLU A 796 -29.36 -16.10 6.40
C GLU A 796 -29.50 -17.58 6.80
N ALA A 797 -28.51 -18.11 7.54
CA ALA A 797 -28.58 -19.44 8.15
C ALA A 797 -29.80 -19.55 9.09
N MET A 798 -29.99 -18.58 10.00
CA MET A 798 -31.20 -18.54 10.84
C MET A 798 -32.47 -18.51 9.98
N TYR A 799 -32.50 -17.71 8.91
CA TYR A 799 -33.66 -17.56 8.03
C TYR A 799 -34.03 -18.85 7.28
N LYS A 800 -33.03 -19.70 6.99
CA LYS A 800 -33.19 -21.05 6.43
C LYS A 800 -33.48 -22.12 7.48
N GLY A 801 -33.54 -21.75 8.76
CA GLY A 801 -33.78 -22.68 9.86
C GLY A 801 -32.55 -23.51 10.22
N LEU A 802 -31.36 -23.09 9.82
CA LEU A 802 -30.09 -23.71 10.21
C LEU A 802 -29.71 -23.20 11.61
N PRO A 803 -29.54 -24.09 12.61
CA PRO A 803 -29.13 -23.67 13.94
C PRO A 803 -27.71 -23.08 13.90
N VAL A 804 -27.55 -21.92 14.53
CA VAL A 804 -26.29 -21.19 14.60
C VAL A 804 -25.64 -21.39 15.96
N LEU A 805 -24.34 -21.68 15.95
CA LEU A 805 -23.46 -21.76 17.11
C LEU A 805 -22.37 -20.70 17.01
N ALA A 806 -22.32 -19.78 17.96
CA ALA A 806 -21.42 -18.61 17.94
C ALA A 806 -20.82 -18.30 19.32
N PHE A 807 -19.77 -17.48 19.35
CA PHE A 807 -19.30 -16.85 20.59
C PHE A 807 -20.26 -15.74 21.07
N GLU A 808 -20.34 -15.56 22.39
CA GLU A 808 -20.97 -14.39 23.00
C GLU A 808 -20.22 -13.10 22.62
N GLY A 809 -20.97 -12.02 22.38
CA GLY A 809 -20.41 -10.67 22.21
C GLY A 809 -20.30 -10.15 20.77
N GLY A 810 -20.60 -10.96 19.75
CA GLY A 810 -20.74 -10.48 18.35
C GLY A 810 -22.14 -9.90 18.06
N GLY A 811 -22.30 -9.10 17.00
CA GLY A 811 -23.58 -8.43 16.74
C GLY A 811 -24.75 -9.37 16.43
N LEU A 812 -24.49 -10.52 15.80
CA LEU A 812 -25.55 -11.52 15.60
C LEU A 812 -26.08 -12.09 16.93
N SER A 813 -25.28 -12.08 18.01
CA SER A 813 -25.69 -12.62 19.32
C SER A 813 -26.87 -11.87 19.95
N GLU A 814 -27.11 -10.63 19.52
CA GLU A 814 -28.25 -9.81 19.94
C GLU A 814 -29.59 -10.40 19.43
N VAL A 815 -29.56 -10.99 18.22
CA VAL A 815 -30.69 -11.67 17.60
C VAL A 815 -30.66 -13.17 17.92
N LEU A 816 -29.49 -13.77 18.04
CA LEU A 816 -29.29 -15.18 18.37
C LEU A 816 -29.44 -15.45 19.87
N SER A 817 -30.62 -15.18 20.43
CA SER A 817 -30.89 -15.42 21.86
C SER A 817 -30.73 -16.90 22.23
N PRO A 818 -30.51 -17.24 23.51
CA PRO A 818 -30.28 -18.62 23.95
C PRO A 818 -31.40 -19.62 23.60
N ASP A 819 -32.61 -19.14 23.31
CA ASP A 819 -33.73 -19.97 22.85
C ASP A 819 -33.71 -20.20 21.33
N ALA A 820 -33.05 -19.34 20.54
CA ALA A 820 -33.05 -19.35 19.08
C ALA A 820 -31.69 -19.74 18.46
N GLY A 821 -30.68 -19.99 19.28
CA GLY A 821 -29.36 -20.48 18.85
C GLY A 821 -28.53 -20.97 20.02
N VAL A 822 -27.25 -21.23 19.76
CA VAL A 822 -26.29 -21.59 20.81
C VAL A 822 -25.20 -20.53 20.91
N LEU A 823 -25.16 -19.86 22.06
CA LEU A 823 -24.06 -18.96 22.41
C LEU A 823 -23.15 -19.66 23.42
N VAL A 824 -21.84 -19.53 23.22
CA VAL A 824 -20.82 -20.00 24.16
C VAL A 824 -19.90 -18.85 24.55
N PRO A 825 -19.32 -18.86 25.77
CA PRO A 825 -18.43 -17.80 26.20
C PRO A 825 -17.29 -17.56 25.21
N TYR A 826 -16.89 -16.29 25.06
CA TYR A 826 -15.85 -15.88 24.11
C TYR A 826 -14.59 -16.74 24.19
N LEU A 827 -14.12 -17.24 23.04
CA LEU A 827 -12.98 -18.14 22.87
C LEU A 827 -13.04 -19.48 23.62
N ASN A 828 -14.20 -19.87 24.17
CA ASN A 828 -14.37 -21.19 24.80
C ASN A 828 -14.66 -22.28 23.76
N THR A 829 -13.62 -22.70 23.03
CA THR A 829 -13.73 -23.74 21.98
C THR A 829 -14.16 -25.10 22.55
N GLN A 830 -13.82 -25.41 23.80
CA GLN A 830 -14.24 -26.66 24.45
C GLN A 830 -15.77 -26.72 24.61
N MET A 831 -16.37 -25.63 25.09
CA MET A 831 -17.82 -25.55 25.21
C MET A 831 -18.49 -25.55 23.82
N MET A 832 -17.85 -24.92 22.83
CA MET A 832 -18.31 -24.98 21.44
C MET A 832 -18.36 -26.43 20.92
N VAL A 833 -17.31 -27.21 21.19
CA VAL A 833 -17.25 -28.64 20.84
C VAL A 833 -18.34 -29.45 21.57
N GLN A 834 -18.56 -29.21 22.86
CA GLN A 834 -19.63 -29.84 23.63
C GLN A 834 -21.01 -29.52 23.06
N LYS A 835 -21.22 -28.31 22.56
CA LYS A 835 -22.48 -27.91 21.94
C LYS A 835 -22.66 -28.43 20.52
N LEU A 836 -21.61 -28.51 19.71
CA LEU A 836 -21.63 -29.21 18.43
C LEU A 836 -22.00 -30.68 18.61
N ARG A 837 -21.42 -31.34 19.61
CA ARG A 837 -21.80 -32.70 20.02
C ARG A 837 -23.30 -32.80 20.31
N GLN A 838 -23.82 -31.91 21.15
CA GLN A 838 -25.23 -31.92 21.54
C GLN A 838 -26.14 -31.75 20.32
N LEU A 839 -25.83 -30.82 19.41
CA LEU A 839 -26.58 -30.61 18.17
C LEU A 839 -26.57 -31.85 17.26
N TYR A 840 -25.47 -32.60 17.25
CA TYR A 840 -25.37 -33.87 16.52
C TYR A 840 -26.19 -35.00 17.17
N GLU A 841 -26.10 -35.15 18.51
CA GLU A 841 -26.76 -36.22 19.27
C GLU A 841 -28.28 -36.01 19.43
N GLU A 842 -28.76 -34.76 19.40
CA GLU A 842 -30.17 -34.41 19.64
C GLU A 842 -30.84 -33.77 18.40
N PRO A 843 -31.21 -34.55 17.36
CA PRO A 843 -31.77 -34.00 16.11
C PRO A 843 -33.12 -33.28 16.29
N ILE A 844 -33.95 -33.71 17.25
CA ILE A 844 -35.22 -33.04 17.56
C ILE A 844 -34.96 -31.64 18.14
N TRP A 845 -33.99 -31.54 19.06
CA TRP A 845 -33.61 -30.26 19.64
C TRP A 845 -32.96 -29.35 18.59
N ARG A 846 -32.08 -29.90 17.74
CA ARG A 846 -31.47 -29.21 16.60
C ARG A 846 -32.53 -28.59 15.67
N SER A 847 -33.51 -29.39 15.24
CA SER A 847 -34.61 -28.94 14.38
C SER A 847 -35.45 -27.85 15.05
N ALA A 848 -35.83 -28.06 16.32
CA ALA A 848 -36.62 -27.09 17.06
C ALA A 848 -35.86 -25.77 17.29
N LEU A 849 -34.53 -25.83 17.45
CA LEU A 849 -33.68 -24.65 17.56
C LEU A 849 -33.65 -23.87 16.23
N GLY A 850 -33.50 -24.57 15.12
CA GLY A 850 -33.60 -24.01 13.77
C GLY A 850 -34.93 -23.31 13.49
N GLU A 851 -36.05 -23.93 13.84
CA GLU A 851 -37.39 -23.32 13.68
C GLU A 851 -37.55 -22.03 14.49
N ARG A 852 -37.02 -21.99 15.72
CA ARG A 852 -37.01 -20.79 16.55
C ARG A 852 -36.08 -19.71 15.99
N ALA A 853 -34.89 -20.10 15.51
CA ALA A 853 -33.97 -19.22 14.79
C ALA A 853 -34.67 -18.54 13.60
N MET A 854 -35.36 -19.32 12.76
CA MET A 854 -36.10 -18.84 11.60
C MET A 854 -37.23 -17.88 12.00
N THR A 855 -38.02 -18.25 13.00
CA THR A 855 -39.12 -17.40 13.50
C THR A 855 -38.59 -16.06 14.01
N LYS A 856 -37.46 -16.10 14.73
CA LYS A 856 -36.83 -14.89 15.27
C LYS A 856 -36.22 -14.03 14.18
N ALA A 857 -35.44 -14.60 13.26
CA ALA A 857 -34.88 -13.90 12.10
C ALA A 857 -35.97 -13.21 11.27
N ARG A 858 -37.10 -13.90 10.99
CA ARG A 858 -38.23 -13.32 10.24
C ARG A 858 -38.94 -12.18 10.98
N SER A 859 -39.05 -12.25 12.30
CA SER A 859 -39.77 -11.24 13.09
C SER A 859 -38.91 -10.04 13.50
N GLU A 860 -37.61 -10.24 13.70
CA GLU A 860 -36.66 -9.21 14.15
C GLU A 860 -35.86 -8.57 13.03
N CYS A 861 -35.50 -9.37 12.01
CA CYS A 861 -34.65 -8.97 10.90
C CYS A 861 -35.31 -9.22 9.54
N GLY A 862 -36.63 -9.34 9.50
CA GLY A 862 -37.37 -9.45 8.24
C GLY A 862 -37.32 -8.13 7.45
N TRP A 863 -37.26 -8.24 6.12
CA TRP A 863 -37.24 -7.11 5.18
C TRP A 863 -38.19 -5.96 5.53
N PHE A 864 -39.46 -6.27 5.80
CA PHE A 864 -40.47 -5.26 6.11
C PHE A 864 -40.14 -4.46 7.36
N ARG A 865 -39.55 -5.09 8.38
CA ARG A 865 -39.15 -4.42 9.62
C ARG A 865 -37.94 -3.54 9.40
N TYR A 866 -36.93 -4.04 8.67
CA TYR A 866 -35.76 -3.25 8.26
C TYR A 866 -36.18 -1.99 7.50
N ARG A 867 -36.96 -2.18 6.42
CA ARG A 867 -37.49 -1.09 5.59
C ARG A 867 -38.31 -0.10 6.41
N ARG A 868 -39.25 -0.56 7.23
CA ARG A 868 -40.07 0.32 8.08
C ARG A 868 -39.21 1.16 9.03
N ASN A 869 -38.18 0.57 9.64
CA ASN A 869 -37.29 1.29 10.55
C ASN A 869 -36.49 2.36 9.80
N LEU A 870 -35.97 2.05 8.62
CA LEU A 870 -35.28 3.00 7.76
C LEU A 870 -36.22 4.14 7.31
N LEU A 871 -37.43 3.84 6.84
CA LEU A 871 -38.41 4.86 6.42
C LEU A 871 -38.84 5.76 7.59
N ASN A 872 -39.02 5.20 8.78
CA ASN A 872 -39.32 5.99 9.98
C ASN A 872 -38.19 6.94 10.35
N LEU A 873 -36.93 6.51 10.18
CA LEU A 873 -35.76 7.36 10.37
C LEU A 873 -35.75 8.51 9.36
N LEU A 874 -35.97 8.20 8.07
CA LEU A 874 -36.05 9.21 7.01
C LEU A 874 -37.15 10.24 7.24
N ARG A 875 -38.35 9.78 7.62
CA ARG A 875 -39.50 10.64 7.90
C ARG A 875 -39.26 11.59 9.07
N ARG A 876 -38.69 11.08 10.16
CA ARG A 876 -38.47 11.87 11.38
C ARG A 876 -37.38 12.91 11.23
N ASN A 877 -36.39 12.66 10.37
CA ASN A 877 -35.15 13.43 10.38
C ASN A 877 -34.87 14.23 9.12
N TYR A 878 -35.32 13.74 7.98
CA TYR A 878 -35.07 14.37 6.70
C TYR A 878 -36.36 14.86 6.04
N ARG A 879 -37.52 14.71 6.70
CA ARG A 879 -38.87 15.05 6.18
C ARG A 879 -39.21 14.34 4.86
N ILE A 880 -38.57 13.20 4.62
CA ILE A 880 -38.82 12.32 3.48
C ILE A 880 -39.94 11.37 3.89
N ASP A 881 -41.17 11.63 3.43
CA ASP A 881 -42.37 10.85 3.77
C ASP A 881 -42.76 9.94 2.60
N LEU A 882 -42.25 8.71 2.64
CA LEU A 882 -42.55 7.65 1.68
C LEU A 882 -43.66 6.76 2.25
N SER A 883 -44.73 6.54 1.49
CA SER A 883 -45.86 5.73 1.96
C SER A 883 -45.51 4.24 2.01
N GLU A 884 -46.02 3.51 3.01
CA GLU A 884 -45.90 2.04 3.05
C GLU A 884 -46.73 1.37 1.93
N GLU A 885 -47.80 2.02 1.46
CA GLU A 885 -48.78 1.47 0.50
C GLU A 885 -48.31 1.48 -0.96
N THR A 886 -47.40 2.39 -1.33
CA THR A 886 -46.95 2.60 -2.70
C THR A 886 -46.14 1.43 -3.28
N VAL A 887 -45.65 0.51 -2.44
CA VAL A 887 -44.70 -0.56 -2.84
C VAL A 887 -45.35 -1.96 -2.77
N ARG A 888 -46.69 -2.03 -2.76
CA ARG A 888 -47.46 -3.29 -2.84
C ARG A 888 -47.80 -3.74 -4.27
N LYS A 889 -47.51 -2.91 -5.28
CA LYS A 889 -47.55 -3.25 -6.71
C LYS A 889 -46.13 -3.44 -7.20
#